data_AF-A0A2S3H3X2-F1
#
_entry.id   AF-A0A2S3H3X2-F1
#
_cell.length_a   1.000
_cell.length_b   1.000
_cell.length_c   1.000
_cell.angle_alpha   90.00
_cell.angle_beta   90.00
_cell.angle_gamma   90.00
#
_symmetry.space_group_name_H-M   'P 1'
#
loop_
_entity.id
_entity.type
_entity.pdbx_description
1 polymer ?
#
loop_
_entity_poly.entity_id
_entity_poly.type
_entity_poly.pdbx_seq_one_letter_code
_entity_poly.pdbx_strand_id
1 'polypeptide(L)'
;MAFGPADIPTYHCQLPAIASETNRARQHGSRRRLPDRIRDEQNKPTRKPPPPILRLPLLPSEHGRTNHRTSSARPPTAGKGERARARALPPCWLCVSPVAPTEAGSQGARERGQGEDVAGTAAEGVSASTNLRAKEPLRKMLSAATGYYGGLVQSYSLSAYGLRHSLSSSMKASRHFIPCKARSLSQFSCGGSSADQEIVIAMGSNVGDRVSTFDRALQMMKSSGVNITRHACLYETAPAYVTDQPRFLNSAIRGTTRLGPYELLKKLKEIEKDIGRTGGIRYGPRPIDLDILLYGNSQIHSETLIVPHERIHERPFVLAPLVDLLGTSCDDGIETSWHSFSKCSGGFFELWNKLGGESIIGTQGIKRVLPVGNHLLDWCERTLVMGILNLTPDSFSDGGKFQQVEAAISQVKLLISQGADIIDIGAQSTRPFAKRLSPKEEFERLIPILDEITKIPEIEGKLLSVDTFYAEVAAEAVKRGVHMINDVSGGQLDPGILKVAAELGVPYVIMHMRGDPSTMQSEKNLQYGDVCKEVASELYTQVREAELSGIPLWRIVLDPGIGFSKKSGDNIEVIAGLESIRREMGKMSIGASHVPILLGPSRKSFLREICDRANPVDLDAATVVAVTIGILNGANIVRVHNAGYCADAAKVCDALHKRRRWEN
;
A
#
# COMPACT_ATOMS: atom_id res chain seq x y z
N MET A 1 -28.81 29.60 -49.66
CA MET A 1 -28.34 28.74 -50.78
C MET A 1 -26.97 28.21 -50.38
N ALA A 2 -26.54 26.96 -50.53
CA ALA A 2 -27.14 25.63 -50.74
C ALA A 2 -25.97 24.77 -51.31
N PHE A 3 -25.82 23.51 -50.89
CA PHE A 3 -24.73 22.56 -51.27
C PHE A 3 -23.31 22.96 -50.79
N GLY A 4 -22.38 22.03 -50.51
CA GLY A 4 -22.37 20.56 -50.51
C GLY A 4 -20.99 20.04 -50.02
N PRO A 5 -20.84 18.79 -49.55
CA PRO A 5 -19.74 18.39 -48.65
C PRO A 5 -18.52 17.74 -49.35
N ALA A 6 -17.44 17.55 -48.58
CA ALA A 6 -16.26 16.75 -48.96
C ALA A 6 -15.88 15.74 -47.84
N ASP A 7 -16.16 14.47 -48.13
CA ASP A 7 -15.53 13.19 -47.73
C ASP A 7 -14.79 13.01 -46.38
N ILE A 8 -15.27 11.98 -45.65
CA ILE A 8 -14.59 11.30 -44.53
C ILE A 8 -14.30 9.86 -44.96
N PRO A 9 -13.05 9.36 -44.89
CA PRO A 9 -12.75 7.96 -45.19
C PRO A 9 -13.07 7.03 -44.01
N THR A 10 -13.96 6.06 -44.22
CA THR A 10 -14.24 4.96 -43.28
C THR A 10 -13.25 3.81 -43.45
N TYR A 11 -12.56 3.42 -42.37
CA TYR A 11 -11.75 2.20 -42.35
C TYR A 11 -12.55 1.01 -41.79
N HIS A 12 -12.83 0.03 -42.64
CA HIS A 12 -13.37 -1.26 -42.24
C HIS A 12 -12.29 -2.14 -41.60
N CYS A 13 -12.53 -2.62 -40.38
CA CYS A 13 -11.68 -3.64 -39.75
C CYS A 13 -12.20 -5.05 -40.13
N GLN A 14 -11.35 -5.87 -40.73
CA GLN A 14 -11.66 -7.26 -41.10
C GLN A 14 -11.30 -8.21 -39.96
N LEU A 15 -12.22 -9.09 -39.58
CA LEU A 15 -11.97 -10.24 -38.72
C LEU A 15 -11.83 -11.50 -39.60
N PRO A 16 -10.84 -12.38 -39.35
CA PRO A 16 -10.70 -13.63 -40.09
C PRO A 16 -11.75 -14.66 -39.66
N ALA A 17 -12.47 -15.23 -40.64
CA ALA A 17 -13.39 -16.33 -40.42
C ALA A 17 -12.64 -17.68 -40.39
N ILE A 18 -13.04 -18.57 -39.48
CA ILE A 18 -12.67 -19.99 -39.51
C ILE A 18 -13.90 -20.79 -39.94
N ALA A 19 -13.71 -21.65 -40.94
CA ALA A 19 -14.80 -22.29 -41.68
C ALA A 19 -15.49 -23.41 -40.90
N SER A 20 -16.80 -23.54 -41.13
CA SER A 20 -17.61 -24.68 -40.73
C SER A 20 -17.63 -25.76 -41.81
N GLU A 21 -17.33 -27.00 -41.48
CA GLU A 21 -17.83 -28.15 -42.25
C GLU A 21 -19.03 -28.77 -41.54
N THR A 22 -20.11 -28.95 -42.29
CA THR A 22 -21.29 -29.70 -41.85
C THR A 22 -21.56 -30.80 -42.85
N ASN A 23 -21.91 -32.00 -42.37
CA ASN A 23 -22.42 -33.05 -43.23
C ASN A 23 -23.65 -33.72 -42.58
N ARG A 24 -24.69 -34.00 -43.36
CA ARG A 24 -26.02 -34.42 -42.90
C ARG A 24 -26.38 -35.84 -43.35
N ALA A 25 -26.83 -36.68 -42.42
CA ALA A 25 -27.83 -37.76 -42.63
C ALA A 25 -28.45 -38.12 -41.26
N ARG A 26 -29.76 -37.93 -40.99
CA ARG A 26 -30.90 -38.83 -41.31
C ARG A 26 -30.65 -40.28 -40.82
N GLN A 27 -31.34 -40.86 -39.82
CA GLN A 27 -32.80 -41.07 -39.75
C GLN A 27 -33.30 -41.60 -38.36
N HIS A 28 -34.61 -41.84 -38.23
CA HIS A 28 -35.41 -42.24 -37.05
C HIS A 28 -34.95 -43.44 -36.19
N GLY A 29 -35.33 -43.46 -34.90
CA GLY A 29 -35.27 -44.66 -34.04
C GLY A 29 -35.97 -44.53 -32.67
N SER A 30 -37.15 -45.15 -32.52
CA SER A 30 -38.04 -45.13 -31.34
C SER A 30 -37.47 -45.66 -30.00
N ARG A 31 -37.90 -45.04 -28.90
CA ARG A 31 -38.15 -45.57 -27.52
C ARG A 31 -37.76 -47.04 -27.21
N ARG A 32 -37.05 -47.26 -26.10
CA ARG A 32 -37.48 -48.18 -25.00
C ARG A 32 -36.68 -48.01 -23.70
N ARG A 33 -37.32 -48.47 -22.63
CA ARG A 33 -37.01 -48.37 -21.18
C ARG A 33 -35.83 -49.25 -20.72
N LEU A 34 -35.27 -48.86 -19.57
CA LEU A 34 -34.58 -49.64 -18.51
C LEU A 34 -35.20 -51.04 -18.23
N PRO A 35 -34.53 -51.99 -17.51
CA PRO A 35 -33.60 -51.74 -16.39
C PRO A 35 -32.42 -52.73 -16.11
N ASP A 36 -31.70 -52.40 -15.03
CA ASP A 36 -31.03 -53.25 -14.01
C ASP A 36 -29.64 -53.92 -14.21
N ARG A 37 -28.77 -53.57 -13.24
CA ARG A 37 -27.76 -54.35 -12.48
C ARG A 37 -26.73 -55.23 -13.21
N ILE A 38 -25.45 -55.01 -12.86
CA ILE A 38 -24.60 -55.97 -12.10
C ILE A 38 -23.40 -55.21 -11.48
N ARG A 39 -22.78 -55.82 -10.46
CA ARG A 39 -21.64 -55.27 -9.69
C ARG A 39 -20.30 -55.55 -10.38
N ASP A 40 -19.30 -54.74 -10.05
CA ASP A 40 -17.93 -55.12 -9.60
C ASP A 40 -16.98 -53.95 -9.96
N GLU A 41 -16.47 -53.20 -8.97
CA GLU A 41 -15.30 -53.47 -8.13
C GLU A 41 -13.97 -52.99 -8.74
N GLN A 42 -13.18 -52.28 -7.91
CA GLN A 42 -11.74 -51.98 -8.08
C GLN A 42 -11.28 -51.13 -9.28
N ASN A 43 -11.10 -49.82 -9.06
CA ASN A 43 -9.78 -49.20 -9.27
C ASN A 43 -9.62 -47.83 -8.57
N LYS A 44 -8.62 -47.72 -7.68
CA LYS A 44 -8.12 -46.45 -7.13
C LYS A 44 -6.84 -46.06 -7.88
N PRO A 45 -6.67 -44.82 -8.37
CA PRO A 45 -5.38 -44.38 -8.90
C PRO A 45 -4.41 -44.08 -7.76
N THR A 46 -3.48 -45.00 -7.49
CA THR A 46 -2.36 -44.76 -6.57
C THR A 46 -1.30 -43.86 -7.20
N ARG A 47 -0.87 -42.83 -6.45
CA ARG A 47 0.18 -41.89 -6.88
C ARG A 47 1.51 -42.62 -7.06
N LYS A 48 2.19 -42.42 -8.19
CA LYS A 48 3.60 -42.84 -8.36
C LYS A 48 4.55 -41.88 -7.61
N PRO A 49 5.60 -42.37 -6.93
CA PRO A 49 6.65 -41.53 -6.37
C PRO A 49 7.62 -41.03 -7.46
N PRO A 50 8.37 -39.93 -7.19
CA PRO A 50 9.37 -39.41 -8.12
C PRO A 50 10.65 -40.29 -8.18
N PRO A 51 11.42 -40.23 -9.28
CA PRO A 51 12.67 -40.98 -9.44
C PRO A 51 13.80 -40.45 -8.54
N PRO A 52 14.80 -41.28 -8.20
CA PRO A 52 15.86 -40.92 -7.25
C PRO A 52 16.92 -39.98 -7.84
N ILE A 53 17.51 -39.18 -6.96
CA ILE A 53 18.58 -38.22 -7.25
C ILE A 53 19.90 -38.97 -7.52
N LEU A 54 20.51 -38.75 -8.69
CA LEU A 54 21.84 -39.24 -9.03
C LEU A 54 22.93 -38.40 -8.33
N ARG A 55 23.77 -39.08 -7.54
CA ARG A 55 24.98 -38.49 -6.96
C ARG A 55 26.08 -38.39 -8.02
N LEU A 56 26.70 -37.22 -8.18
CA LEU A 56 27.94 -37.06 -8.92
C LEU A 56 29.14 -37.46 -8.04
N PRO A 57 30.15 -38.16 -8.60
CA PRO A 57 31.35 -38.58 -7.85
C PRO A 57 32.42 -37.47 -7.78
N LEU A 58 33.29 -37.58 -6.77
CA LEU A 58 34.51 -36.79 -6.59
C LEU A 58 35.74 -37.47 -7.23
N LEU A 59 36.86 -36.71 -7.27
CA LEU A 59 38.26 -37.12 -7.53
C LEU A 59 38.75 -37.09 -9.00
N PRO A 60 40.06 -36.95 -9.28
CA PRO A 60 41.19 -36.46 -8.46
C PRO A 60 42.06 -35.37 -9.15
N SER A 61 43.18 -35.01 -8.52
CA SER A 61 44.21 -34.07 -9.00
C SER A 61 45.53 -34.75 -9.39
N GLU A 62 46.08 -34.45 -10.58
CA GLU A 62 47.52 -34.57 -10.95
C GLU A 62 47.83 -33.41 -11.93
N HIS A 63 48.87 -32.58 -11.80
CA HIS A 63 50.32 -32.80 -11.90
C HIS A 63 50.82 -33.38 -13.24
N GLY A 64 51.29 -32.50 -14.15
CA GLY A 64 51.98 -32.87 -15.39
C GLY A 64 52.52 -31.67 -16.16
N ARG A 65 53.84 -31.60 -16.39
CA ARG A 65 54.53 -30.52 -17.14
C ARG A 65 54.60 -30.88 -18.63
N THR A 66 54.61 -29.88 -19.53
CA THR A 66 55.70 -29.73 -20.54
C THR A 66 55.77 -28.34 -21.17
N ASN A 67 57.02 -27.91 -21.39
CA ASN A 67 57.52 -26.67 -21.97
C ASN A 67 56.94 -26.24 -23.33
N HIS A 68 56.97 -24.93 -23.60
CA HIS A 68 57.82 -24.40 -24.69
C HIS A 68 58.40 -23.01 -24.36
N ARG A 69 59.69 -22.81 -24.70
CA ARG A 69 60.40 -21.50 -24.73
C ARG A 69 59.99 -20.76 -26.03
N THR A 70 60.07 -19.43 -26.19
CA THR A 70 61.23 -18.49 -26.21
C THR A 70 60.66 -17.05 -26.41
N SER A 71 61.30 -15.89 -26.17
CA SER A 71 62.66 -15.50 -25.73
C SER A 71 62.73 -13.98 -25.44
N SER A 72 63.63 -13.54 -24.53
CA SER A 72 64.34 -12.23 -24.47
C SER A 72 63.55 -10.89 -24.53
N ALA A 73 63.87 -9.83 -23.77
CA ALA A 73 65.21 -9.42 -23.31
C ALA A 73 65.23 -8.71 -21.92
N ARG A 74 66.45 -8.46 -21.43
CA ARG A 74 66.87 -7.91 -20.12
C ARG A 74 68.32 -7.39 -20.30
N PRO A 75 68.96 -6.72 -19.31
CA PRO A 75 68.64 -5.48 -18.59
C PRO A 75 69.80 -4.44 -18.89
N PRO A 76 70.28 -3.54 -18.00
CA PRO A 76 70.83 -3.77 -16.63
C PRO A 76 70.21 -2.81 -15.57
N THR A 77 70.70 -2.49 -14.36
CA THR A 77 72.00 -2.71 -13.66
C THR A 77 71.81 -2.80 -12.11
N ALA A 78 72.92 -2.70 -11.36
CA ALA A 78 73.16 -2.66 -9.91
C ALA A 78 72.61 -1.42 -9.15
N GLY A 79 72.59 -1.36 -7.81
CA GLY A 79 72.93 -2.37 -6.77
C GLY A 79 73.41 -1.74 -5.44
N LYS A 80 73.60 -2.57 -4.39
CA LYS A 80 73.97 -2.23 -2.98
C LYS A 80 72.85 -1.48 -2.19
N GLY A 81 72.65 -1.67 -0.89
CA GLY A 81 73.25 -2.62 0.07
C GLY A 81 72.69 -2.47 1.50
N GLU A 82 73.11 -3.39 2.39
CA GLU A 82 73.03 -3.33 3.87
C GLU A 82 71.67 -3.49 4.61
N ARG A 83 71.79 -3.62 5.94
CA ARG A 83 70.93 -4.39 6.86
C ARG A 83 69.87 -3.51 7.55
N ALA A 84 68.66 -4.06 7.77
CA ALA A 84 68.10 -4.36 9.11
C ALA A 84 66.56 -4.51 9.12
N ARG A 85 66.05 -5.08 10.24
CA ARG A 85 64.66 -5.07 10.75
C ARG A 85 63.63 -6.03 10.12
N ALA A 86 63.57 -7.21 10.75
CA ALA A 86 62.39 -7.80 11.38
C ALA A 86 60.98 -7.44 10.83
N ARG A 87 60.26 -8.46 10.35
CA ARG A 87 59.20 -9.16 11.12
C ARG A 87 58.62 -10.34 10.32
N ALA A 88 58.55 -11.50 10.96
CA ALA A 88 57.65 -12.58 10.57
C ALA A 88 56.39 -12.54 11.46
N LEU A 89 55.28 -13.07 10.93
CA LEU A 89 54.01 -13.36 11.62
C LEU A 89 54.18 -14.58 12.56
N PRO A 90 53.15 -15.10 13.30
CA PRO A 90 51.76 -14.66 13.56
C PRO A 90 51.49 -14.69 15.11
N PRO A 91 50.32 -15.09 15.68
CA PRO A 91 48.90 -14.99 15.28
C PRO A 91 48.04 -14.20 16.32
N CYS A 92 46.71 -14.32 16.18
CA CYS A 92 45.59 -13.89 17.03
C CYS A 92 45.80 -13.79 18.56
N TRP A 93 44.97 -12.95 19.22
CA TRP A 93 44.15 -13.24 20.43
C TRP A 93 43.42 -11.95 20.85
N LEU A 94 42.14 -12.02 21.30
CA LEU A 94 41.52 -11.00 22.17
C LEU A 94 40.19 -11.49 22.78
N CYS A 95 40.30 -12.17 23.92
CA CYS A 95 39.27 -12.22 24.97
C CYS A 95 39.99 -12.05 26.31
N VAL A 96 39.70 -10.98 27.06
CA VAL A 96 40.12 -10.85 28.47
C VAL A 96 39.05 -10.07 29.25
N SER A 97 38.64 -10.61 30.39
CA SER A 97 37.74 -9.96 31.36
C SER A 97 38.54 -9.12 32.39
N PRO A 98 37.93 -8.13 33.07
CA PRO A 98 38.66 -7.21 33.94
C PRO A 98 39.13 -7.85 35.25
N VAL A 99 40.26 -7.35 35.77
CA VAL A 99 40.88 -7.74 37.06
C VAL A 99 40.68 -6.62 38.09
N ALA A 100 40.56 -7.00 39.37
CA ALA A 100 40.33 -6.11 40.51
C ALA A 100 41.56 -5.27 40.91
N PRO A 101 41.39 -4.12 41.60
CA PRO A 101 42.48 -3.33 42.15
C PRO A 101 42.94 -3.81 43.54
N THR A 102 44.22 -3.62 43.84
CA THR A 102 44.84 -3.78 45.16
C THR A 102 45.39 -2.45 45.66
N GLU A 103 45.17 -2.11 46.93
CA GLU A 103 45.76 -0.92 47.58
C GLU A 103 47.15 -1.20 48.18
N ALA A 104 48.03 -0.18 48.16
CA ALA A 104 48.88 0.29 49.27
C ALA A 104 50.04 1.18 48.77
N GLY A 105 50.46 2.19 49.54
CA GLY A 105 51.84 2.74 49.43
C GLY A 105 52.05 4.26 49.23
N SER A 106 51.57 5.09 50.17
CA SER A 106 52.21 6.32 50.69
C SER A 106 53.17 7.19 49.82
N GLN A 107 52.88 8.50 49.67
CA GLN A 107 53.55 9.64 50.38
C GLN A 107 53.25 11.01 49.72
N GLY A 108 53.09 12.06 50.53
CA GLY A 108 53.35 13.46 50.12
C GLY A 108 52.18 14.46 50.11
N ALA A 109 51.93 15.12 51.27
CA ALA A 109 51.59 16.55 51.51
C ALA A 109 50.76 17.36 50.46
N ARG A 110 49.82 18.27 50.81
CA ARG A 110 49.64 19.05 52.05
C ARG A 110 48.30 19.82 52.07
N GLU A 111 47.63 19.94 53.24
CA GLU A 111 46.67 21.01 53.66
C GLU A 111 45.35 21.22 52.86
N ARG A 112 44.19 21.64 53.42
CA ARG A 112 43.83 22.19 54.76
C ARG A 112 42.30 22.06 55.05
N GLY A 113 41.89 22.03 56.34
CA GLY A 113 40.48 22.16 56.85
C GLY A 113 39.80 20.82 57.21
N GLN A 114 39.61 20.44 58.49
CA GLN A 114 38.60 20.90 59.49
C GLN A 114 37.13 20.73 58.99
N GLY A 115 36.23 19.99 59.66
CA GLY A 115 36.34 19.08 60.82
C GLY A 115 34.94 18.68 61.36
N GLU A 116 34.84 17.52 62.03
CA GLU A 116 33.78 17.13 63.02
C GLU A 116 32.30 17.01 62.49
N ASP A 117 31.40 16.14 62.98
CA ASP A 117 31.48 15.21 64.13
C ASP A 117 30.43 14.06 64.14
N VAL A 118 30.67 13.07 65.05
CA VAL A 118 29.70 12.28 65.86
C VAL A 118 28.74 11.20 65.27
N ALA A 119 29.06 9.94 65.65
CA ALA A 119 28.22 8.83 66.18
C ALA A 119 26.99 8.22 65.43
N GLY A 120 26.67 6.93 65.60
CA GLY A 120 27.40 5.85 66.33
C GLY A 120 26.61 4.54 66.50
N THR A 121 27.30 3.49 66.99
CA THR A 121 26.82 2.20 67.58
C THR A 121 25.90 1.28 66.73
N ALA A 122 26.25 0.04 66.34
CA ALA A 122 26.61 -1.18 67.10
C ALA A 122 25.38 -1.86 67.78
N ALA A 123 25.19 -3.20 67.83
CA ALA A 123 26.04 -4.35 67.46
C ALA A 123 25.22 -5.63 67.11
N GLU A 124 25.88 -6.62 66.48
CA GLU A 124 25.81 -8.11 66.64
C GLU A 124 24.46 -8.87 66.84
N GLY A 125 24.22 -10.06 66.24
CA GLY A 125 25.04 -10.85 65.29
C GLY A 125 24.54 -12.29 65.01
N VAL A 126 25.35 -13.06 64.26
CA VAL A 126 25.46 -14.55 64.23
C VAL A 126 24.37 -15.41 63.53
N SER A 127 24.60 -15.74 62.24
CA SER A 127 24.92 -17.11 61.73
C SER A 127 24.33 -17.52 60.35
N ALA A 128 25.10 -18.36 59.64
CA ALA A 128 24.73 -19.29 58.56
C ALA A 128 23.95 -18.76 57.34
N SER A 129 24.67 -18.37 56.28
CA SER A 129 24.13 -18.13 54.94
C SER A 129 24.57 -19.18 53.91
N THR A 130 23.70 -20.15 53.61
CA THR A 130 23.82 -21.01 52.41
C THR A 130 22.91 -20.49 51.30
N ASN A 131 23.56 -19.96 50.25
CA ASN A 131 23.07 -19.67 48.90
C ASN A 131 21.58 -19.91 48.58
N LEU A 132 20.77 -18.83 48.51
CA LEU A 132 19.57 -18.78 47.67
C LEU A 132 19.04 -17.34 47.45
N ARG A 133 19.81 -16.45 46.81
CA ARG A 133 19.27 -15.21 46.17
C ARG A 133 20.28 -14.52 45.24
N ALA A 134 20.07 -14.68 43.94
CA ALA A 134 20.68 -13.84 42.90
C ALA A 134 19.56 -13.26 42.01
N LYS A 135 18.87 -12.21 42.51
CA LYS A 135 17.82 -11.48 41.77
C LYS A 135 17.78 -9.99 42.16
N GLU A 136 18.86 -9.26 41.90
CA GLU A 136 18.84 -7.79 41.85
C GLU A 136 20.08 -7.26 41.10
N PRO A 137 20.09 -7.40 39.76
CA PRO A 137 20.05 -6.18 38.93
C PRO A 137 18.87 -6.12 37.93
N LEU A 138 18.21 -7.25 37.65
CA LEU A 138 17.10 -7.34 36.67
C LEU A 138 15.88 -6.47 37.01
N ARG A 139 15.74 -6.04 38.28
CA ARG A 139 14.62 -5.22 38.76
C ARG A 139 14.72 -3.73 38.41
N LYS A 140 15.93 -3.21 38.15
CA LYS A 140 16.13 -1.81 37.71
C LYS A 140 16.14 -1.62 36.19
N MET A 141 16.24 -2.70 35.40
CA MET A 141 15.95 -2.65 33.96
C MET A 141 14.46 -2.84 33.65
N LEU A 142 13.69 -3.55 34.49
CA LEU A 142 12.26 -3.74 34.24
C LEU A 142 11.39 -2.50 34.51
N SER A 143 11.79 -1.59 35.42
CA SER A 143 11.01 -0.36 35.68
C SER A 143 11.15 0.71 34.59
N ALA A 144 11.98 0.49 33.57
CA ALA A 144 12.04 1.30 32.35
C ALA A 144 11.27 0.67 31.17
N ALA A 145 10.83 -0.59 31.30
CA ALA A 145 10.11 -1.33 30.26
C ALA A 145 8.59 -1.40 30.50
N THR A 146 8.11 -1.08 31.71
CA THR A 146 6.68 -1.05 32.07
C THR A 146 6.04 0.34 31.94
N GLY A 147 6.68 1.26 31.22
CA GLY A 147 6.12 2.58 30.89
C GLY A 147 5.37 2.64 29.54
N TYR A 148 5.29 1.51 28.82
CA TYR A 148 4.84 1.46 27.42
C TYR A 148 3.81 0.35 27.10
N TYR A 149 3.13 -0.20 28.12
CA TYR A 149 1.96 -1.07 27.92
C TYR A 149 0.93 -0.86 29.04
N GLY A 150 -0.20 -0.24 28.72
CA GLY A 150 -1.29 0.03 29.66
C GLY A 150 -2.23 1.12 29.14
N GLY A 151 -3.15 0.76 28.23
CA GLY A 151 -3.96 1.74 27.52
C GLY A 151 -5.16 1.17 26.76
N LEU A 152 -5.85 0.17 27.32
CA LEU A 152 -7.10 -0.35 26.78
C LEU A 152 -8.08 -0.67 27.92
N VAL A 153 -9.33 -0.24 27.74
CA VAL A 153 -10.48 -0.39 28.66
C VAL A 153 -10.43 0.45 29.95
N GLN A 154 -11.08 1.64 29.93
CA GLN A 154 -12.12 1.92 30.93
C GLN A 154 -13.13 3.01 30.51
N SER A 155 -14.40 2.66 30.75
CA SER A 155 -15.64 3.44 30.79
C SER A 155 -15.60 4.97 30.87
N TYR A 156 -16.41 5.61 30.02
CA TYR A 156 -16.88 6.98 30.23
C TYR A 156 -17.74 7.11 31.50
N SER A 157 -17.47 8.15 32.29
CA SER A 157 -18.40 8.68 33.31
C SER A 157 -18.49 10.20 33.12
N LEU A 158 -19.70 10.70 32.94
CA LEU A 158 -19.98 12.13 32.78
C LEU A 158 -19.97 12.83 34.14
N SER A 159 -19.25 13.96 34.24
CA SER A 159 -19.50 14.97 35.25
C SER A 159 -19.24 16.36 34.67
N ALA A 160 -20.23 17.24 34.78
CA ALA A 160 -20.25 18.54 34.13
C ALA A 160 -20.22 19.69 35.15
N TYR A 161 -19.02 20.24 35.38
CA TYR A 161 -18.79 21.57 35.94
C TYR A 161 -17.47 22.06 35.32
N GLY A 162 -17.33 23.25 34.74
CA GLY A 162 -18.18 24.42 34.78
C GLY A 162 -17.41 25.61 35.35
N LEU A 163 -16.58 26.26 34.54
CA LEU A 163 -15.95 27.54 34.91
C LEU A 163 -15.65 28.40 33.69
N ARG A 164 -16.11 29.65 33.75
CA ARG A 164 -15.86 30.70 32.76
C ARG A 164 -14.57 31.40 33.14
N HIS A 165 -13.73 31.75 32.17
CA HIS A 165 -12.99 33.02 32.26
C HIS A 165 -12.82 33.64 30.88
N SER A 166 -13.26 34.90 30.78
CA SER A 166 -12.97 35.79 29.65
C SER A 166 -11.54 36.29 29.76
N LEU A 167 -10.85 36.48 28.63
CA LEU A 167 -10.15 37.73 28.33
C LEU A 167 -9.81 37.83 26.83
N SER A 168 -9.60 39.07 26.38
CA SER A 168 -9.57 39.48 24.98
C SER A 168 -8.17 39.52 24.37
N SER A 169 -8.04 39.31 23.06
CA SER A 169 -7.59 40.40 22.15
C SER A 169 -7.64 40.03 20.67
N SER A 170 -7.77 41.10 19.88
CA SER A 170 -7.73 41.18 18.41
C SER A 170 -6.59 40.38 17.73
N MET A 171 -6.95 39.62 16.69
CA MET A 171 -6.23 39.66 15.41
C MET A 171 -7.17 39.51 14.21
N LYS A 172 -6.97 40.34 13.18
CA LYS A 172 -7.70 40.26 11.90
C LYS A 172 -7.03 39.19 11.02
N ALA A 173 -7.78 38.19 10.57
CA ALA A 173 -7.33 37.24 9.55
C ALA A 173 -8.41 37.09 8.48
N SER A 174 -8.04 37.34 7.22
CA SER A 174 -8.94 37.21 6.08
C SER A 174 -9.22 35.73 5.81
N ARG A 175 -10.47 35.28 6.03
CA ARG A 175 -10.91 33.91 5.74
C ARG A 175 -11.80 33.91 4.51
N HIS A 176 -11.31 33.39 3.40
CA HIS A 176 -12.17 32.83 2.36
C HIS A 176 -12.66 31.45 2.83
N PHE A 177 -13.64 31.46 3.73
CA PHE A 177 -14.41 30.28 4.11
C PHE A 177 -15.64 30.22 3.21
N ILE A 178 -15.81 29.13 2.45
CA ILE A 178 -17.06 28.85 1.74
C ILE A 178 -18.02 28.26 2.78
N PRO A 179 -19.12 28.96 3.16
CA PRO A 179 -19.98 28.48 4.22
C PRO A 179 -21.06 27.56 3.66
N CYS A 180 -20.97 26.26 3.96
CA CYS A 180 -22.09 25.34 3.77
C CYS A 180 -23.23 25.76 4.72
N LYS A 181 -24.31 26.32 4.16
CA LYS A 181 -25.42 26.87 4.96
C LYS A 181 -26.33 25.75 5.47
N ALA A 182 -26.15 25.36 6.73
CA ALA A 182 -27.19 24.65 7.47
C ALA A 182 -28.45 25.53 7.55
N ARG A 183 -29.58 25.04 7.03
CA ARG A 183 -30.91 25.61 7.26
C ARG A 183 -31.68 24.68 8.20
N SER A 184 -31.90 25.15 9.41
CA SER A 184 -32.99 24.65 10.27
C SER A 184 -34.32 24.82 9.55
N LEU A 185 -35.19 23.80 9.57
CA LEU A 185 -36.63 23.95 9.38
C LEU A 185 -37.40 22.84 10.10
N SER A 186 -38.65 23.17 10.45
CA SER A 186 -39.51 22.48 11.39
C SER A 186 -40.41 21.39 10.77
N GLN A 187 -41.07 20.64 11.66
CA GLN A 187 -41.97 19.50 11.46
C GLN A 187 -42.89 19.45 10.21
N PHE A 188 -42.93 18.26 9.61
CA PHE A 188 -44.04 17.56 8.94
C PHE A 188 -44.93 18.26 7.88
N SER A 189 -44.86 17.72 6.64
CA SER A 189 -46.03 17.15 5.93
C SER A 189 -45.58 16.28 4.74
N CYS A 190 -46.46 15.42 4.22
CA CYS A 190 -46.15 14.45 3.16
C CYS A 190 -46.29 15.04 1.75
N GLY A 191 -45.39 14.67 0.82
CA GLY A 191 -45.62 14.79 -0.62
C GLY A 191 -44.38 15.16 -1.46
N GLY A 192 -43.82 14.19 -2.18
CA GLY A 192 -42.83 14.41 -3.26
C GLY A 192 -41.40 14.73 -2.81
N SER A 193 -40.52 13.73 -2.73
CA SER A 193 -39.10 13.95 -2.45
C SER A 193 -38.38 14.56 -3.66
N SER A 194 -38.15 15.88 -3.63
CA SER A 194 -37.26 16.56 -4.59
C SER A 194 -35.80 16.67 -4.13
N ALA A 195 -35.49 16.18 -2.91
CA ALA A 195 -34.15 16.17 -2.35
C ALA A 195 -33.42 14.85 -2.64
N ASP A 196 -32.19 14.95 -3.13
CA ASP A 196 -31.24 13.86 -3.25
C ASP A 196 -31.12 13.08 -1.92
N GLN A 197 -31.30 11.76 -1.97
CA GLN A 197 -31.15 10.86 -0.83
C GLN A 197 -29.77 10.20 -0.85
N GLU A 198 -29.08 10.19 0.29
CA GLU A 198 -27.87 9.40 0.52
C GLU A 198 -28.17 7.90 0.44
N ILE A 199 -27.30 7.12 -0.20
CA ILE A 199 -27.43 5.68 -0.32
C ILE A 199 -26.09 4.97 -0.11
N VAL A 200 -26.16 3.72 0.34
CA VAL A 200 -25.03 2.78 0.28
C VAL A 200 -25.46 1.54 -0.48
N ILE A 201 -24.69 1.15 -1.50
CA ILE A 201 -24.92 -0.05 -2.32
C ILE A 201 -23.71 -0.97 -2.19
N ALA A 202 -23.94 -2.24 -1.83
CA ALA A 202 -22.94 -3.29 -1.90
C ALA A 202 -22.86 -3.88 -3.31
N MET A 203 -21.66 -4.29 -3.72
CA MET A 203 -21.37 -4.92 -4.99
C MET A 203 -20.64 -6.26 -4.77
N GLY A 204 -21.07 -7.32 -5.43
CA GLY A 204 -20.43 -8.65 -5.35
C GLY A 204 -20.37 -9.38 -6.69
N SER A 205 -19.22 -9.94 -7.05
CA SER A 205 -19.00 -10.69 -8.30
C SER A 205 -18.09 -11.89 -8.10
N ASN A 206 -18.38 -13.04 -8.73
CA ASN A 206 -17.46 -14.19 -8.72
C ASN A 206 -17.36 -14.94 -10.07
N VAL A 207 -17.76 -14.31 -11.17
CA VAL A 207 -17.73 -14.91 -12.52
C VAL A 207 -17.13 -13.93 -13.51
N GLY A 208 -16.27 -14.43 -14.41
CA GLY A 208 -15.65 -13.65 -15.48
C GLY A 208 -14.63 -12.62 -14.97
N ASP A 209 -14.46 -11.53 -15.72
CA ASP A 209 -13.68 -10.38 -15.28
C ASP A 209 -14.49 -9.57 -14.26
N ARG A 210 -14.20 -9.86 -12.99
CA ARG A 210 -14.87 -9.27 -11.82
C ARG A 210 -14.61 -7.76 -11.70
N VAL A 211 -13.46 -7.25 -12.17
CA VAL A 211 -13.08 -5.83 -12.05
C VAL A 211 -13.75 -5.02 -13.15
N SER A 212 -13.64 -5.46 -14.41
CA SER A 212 -14.35 -4.83 -15.54
C SER A 212 -15.87 -4.85 -15.34
N THR A 213 -16.39 -5.91 -14.71
CA THR A 213 -17.82 -5.98 -14.33
C THR A 213 -18.20 -4.93 -13.27
N PHE A 214 -17.33 -4.64 -12.29
CA PHE A 214 -17.54 -3.55 -11.34
C PHE A 214 -17.48 -2.19 -12.05
N ASP A 215 -16.49 -1.94 -12.89
CA ASP A 215 -16.37 -0.68 -13.65
C ASP A 215 -17.61 -0.42 -14.54
N ARG A 216 -18.12 -1.45 -15.23
CA ARG A 216 -19.36 -1.37 -16.00
C ARG A 216 -20.59 -1.11 -15.11
N ALA A 217 -20.70 -1.77 -13.96
CA ALA A 217 -21.80 -1.55 -13.02
C ALA A 217 -21.80 -0.10 -12.47
N LEU A 218 -20.63 0.44 -12.14
CA LEU A 218 -20.46 1.84 -11.70
C LEU A 218 -20.91 2.83 -12.78
N GLN A 219 -20.50 2.61 -14.04
CA GLN A 219 -20.94 3.44 -15.17
C GLN A 219 -22.47 3.37 -15.36
N MET A 220 -23.06 2.18 -15.35
CA MET A 220 -24.51 2.00 -15.52
C MET A 220 -25.32 2.59 -14.36
N MET A 221 -24.81 2.55 -13.11
CA MET A 221 -25.42 3.24 -11.97
C MET A 221 -25.37 4.77 -12.16
N LYS A 222 -24.23 5.34 -12.60
CA LYS A 222 -24.11 6.76 -12.92
C LYS A 222 -25.13 7.18 -14.01
N SER A 223 -25.21 6.45 -15.11
CA SER A 223 -26.21 6.68 -16.18
C SER A 223 -27.66 6.51 -15.71
N SER A 224 -27.90 5.76 -14.64
CA SER A 224 -29.23 5.54 -14.06
C SER A 224 -29.64 6.61 -13.03
N GLY A 225 -28.81 7.63 -12.77
CA GLY A 225 -29.13 8.68 -11.80
C GLY A 225 -28.62 8.43 -10.38
N VAL A 226 -27.55 7.64 -10.22
CA VAL A 226 -26.79 7.52 -8.98
C VAL A 226 -25.51 8.35 -9.08
N ASN A 227 -25.40 9.40 -8.28
CA ASN A 227 -24.18 10.19 -8.13
C ASN A 227 -23.28 9.53 -7.08
N ILE A 228 -22.27 8.79 -7.53
CA ILE A 228 -21.34 8.07 -6.63
C ILE A 228 -20.35 9.07 -6.01
N THR A 229 -20.25 9.09 -4.68
CA THR A 229 -19.44 10.06 -3.92
C THR A 229 -18.32 9.42 -3.11
N ARG A 230 -18.39 8.13 -2.75
CA ARG A 230 -17.29 7.38 -2.12
C ARG A 230 -17.26 5.93 -2.59
N HIS A 231 -16.08 5.33 -2.56
CA HIS A 231 -15.82 3.92 -2.81
C HIS A 231 -15.18 3.28 -1.57
N ALA A 232 -15.54 2.04 -1.25
CA ALA A 232 -14.85 1.25 -0.24
C ALA A 232 -13.52 0.68 -0.77
N CYS A 233 -12.76 -0.04 0.06
CA CYS A 233 -11.73 -0.93 -0.48
C CYS A 233 -12.36 -2.12 -1.22
N LEU A 234 -11.52 -2.87 -1.94
CA LEU A 234 -11.91 -4.05 -2.69
C LEU A 234 -11.44 -5.31 -1.96
N TYR A 235 -12.36 -6.25 -1.74
CA TYR A 235 -12.15 -7.41 -0.89
C TYR A 235 -12.36 -8.71 -1.66
N GLU A 236 -11.33 -9.56 -1.75
CA GLU A 236 -11.48 -10.91 -2.27
C GLU A 236 -11.73 -11.92 -1.14
N THR A 237 -12.84 -12.64 -1.20
CA THR A 237 -13.30 -13.53 -0.13
C THR A 237 -13.60 -14.95 -0.61
N ALA A 238 -13.49 -15.91 0.31
CA ALA A 238 -14.05 -17.24 0.09
C ALA A 238 -15.59 -17.16 -0.08
N PRO A 239 -16.22 -18.10 -0.83
CA PRO A 239 -17.67 -18.19 -0.90
C PRO A 239 -18.29 -18.53 0.46
N ALA A 240 -19.34 -17.79 0.85
CA ALA A 240 -19.90 -17.87 2.21
C ALA A 240 -20.98 -18.97 2.42
N TYR A 241 -21.53 -19.56 1.35
CA TYR A 241 -22.65 -20.51 1.45
C TYR A 241 -22.43 -21.76 0.60
N VAL A 242 -22.40 -21.62 -0.74
CA VAL A 242 -21.96 -22.68 -1.65
C VAL A 242 -20.45 -22.55 -1.78
N THR A 243 -19.67 -23.51 -1.28
CA THR A 243 -18.21 -23.41 -1.19
C THR A 243 -17.47 -23.83 -2.45
N ASP A 244 -18.08 -24.68 -3.29
CA ASP A 244 -17.55 -25.11 -4.59
C ASP A 244 -17.87 -24.08 -5.68
N GLN A 245 -17.27 -22.89 -5.59
CA GLN A 245 -17.34 -21.83 -6.60
C GLN A 245 -16.15 -20.87 -6.50
N PRO A 246 -15.87 -20.04 -7.53
CA PRO A 246 -14.78 -19.07 -7.47
C PRO A 246 -14.95 -18.04 -6.35
N ARG A 247 -13.81 -17.47 -5.91
CA ARG A 247 -13.76 -16.43 -4.86
C ARG A 247 -14.54 -15.18 -5.27
N PHE A 248 -15.28 -14.62 -4.32
CA PHE A 248 -16.01 -13.38 -4.54
C PHE A 248 -15.09 -12.18 -4.44
N LEU A 249 -15.29 -11.23 -5.34
CA LEU A 249 -14.84 -9.85 -5.22
C LEU A 249 -16.01 -9.04 -4.65
N ASN A 250 -15.79 -8.30 -3.57
CA ASN A 250 -16.81 -7.51 -2.88
C ASN A 250 -16.31 -6.09 -2.64
N SER A 251 -17.23 -5.12 -2.73
CA SER A 251 -17.01 -3.74 -2.29
C SER A 251 -18.35 -3.06 -2.01
N ALA A 252 -18.33 -1.77 -1.70
CA ALA A 252 -19.52 -0.94 -1.58
C ALA A 252 -19.23 0.48 -2.08
N ILE A 253 -20.27 1.20 -2.43
CA ILE A 253 -20.21 2.63 -2.75
C ILE A 253 -21.19 3.41 -1.88
N ARG A 254 -20.83 4.66 -1.58
CA ARG A 254 -21.74 5.69 -1.04
C ARG A 254 -22.02 6.68 -2.17
N GLY A 255 -23.24 7.19 -2.22
CA GLY A 255 -23.64 8.15 -3.25
C GLY A 255 -24.96 8.84 -2.91
N THR A 256 -25.45 9.65 -3.84
CA THR A 256 -26.78 10.26 -3.76
C THR A 256 -27.65 9.89 -4.96
N THR A 257 -28.97 9.86 -4.79
CA THR A 257 -29.92 9.67 -5.91
C THR A 257 -31.25 10.37 -5.66
N ARG A 258 -31.99 10.66 -6.74
CA ARG A 258 -33.37 11.17 -6.70
C ARG A 258 -34.42 10.07 -6.89
N LEU A 259 -34.01 8.87 -7.30
CA LEU A 259 -34.90 7.73 -7.48
C LEU A 259 -35.49 7.31 -6.14
N GLY A 260 -36.78 6.98 -6.10
CA GLY A 260 -37.36 6.34 -4.91
C GLY A 260 -36.71 4.98 -4.60
N PRO A 261 -36.76 4.46 -3.36
CA PRO A 261 -36.02 3.26 -2.98
C PRO A 261 -36.41 2.01 -3.80
N TYR A 262 -37.70 1.86 -4.15
CA TYR A 262 -38.19 0.80 -5.03
C TYR A 262 -37.80 1.00 -6.51
N GLU A 263 -37.67 2.24 -6.95
CA GLU A 263 -37.23 2.59 -8.31
C GLU A 263 -35.72 2.35 -8.47
N LEU A 264 -34.92 2.73 -7.47
CA LEU A 264 -33.51 2.38 -7.36
C LEU A 264 -33.32 0.87 -7.39
N LEU A 265 -34.08 0.11 -6.57
CA LEU A 265 -34.02 -1.36 -6.59
C LEU A 265 -34.31 -1.91 -8.00
N LYS A 266 -35.36 -1.42 -8.66
CA LYS A 266 -35.69 -1.82 -10.03
C LYS A 266 -34.54 -1.53 -10.99
N LYS A 267 -33.92 -0.35 -10.92
CA LYS A 267 -32.76 0.03 -11.74
C LYS A 267 -31.55 -0.86 -11.48
N LEU A 268 -31.24 -1.20 -10.23
CA LEU A 268 -30.16 -2.13 -9.90
C LEU A 268 -30.42 -3.53 -10.46
N LYS A 269 -31.66 -4.02 -10.46
CA LYS A 269 -32.01 -5.32 -11.07
C LYS A 269 -32.04 -5.29 -12.60
N GLU A 270 -32.32 -4.15 -13.22
CA GLU A 270 -32.09 -3.93 -14.66
C GLU A 270 -30.59 -4.03 -14.99
N ILE A 271 -29.72 -3.34 -14.23
CA ILE A 271 -28.26 -3.38 -14.39
C ILE A 271 -27.71 -4.81 -14.20
N GLU A 272 -28.13 -5.53 -13.16
CA GLU A 272 -27.74 -6.93 -12.94
C GLU A 272 -28.06 -7.81 -14.16
N LYS A 273 -29.28 -7.69 -14.70
CA LYS A 273 -29.74 -8.45 -15.85
C LYS A 273 -28.93 -8.13 -17.11
N ASP A 274 -28.69 -6.86 -17.38
CA ASP A 274 -27.98 -6.38 -18.58
C ASP A 274 -26.47 -6.70 -18.56
N ILE A 275 -25.88 -6.87 -17.37
CA ILE A 275 -24.53 -7.39 -17.18
C ILE A 275 -24.46 -8.92 -17.40
N GLY A 276 -25.60 -9.62 -17.35
CA GLY A 276 -25.71 -11.05 -17.68
C GLY A 276 -26.22 -11.93 -16.53
N ARG A 277 -26.76 -11.36 -15.45
CA ARG A 277 -27.42 -12.14 -14.40
C ARG A 277 -28.75 -12.69 -14.90
N THR A 278 -28.72 -13.92 -15.40
CA THR A 278 -29.90 -14.72 -15.69
C THR A 278 -30.37 -15.45 -14.41
N GLY A 279 -31.64 -15.89 -14.39
CA GLY A 279 -32.21 -16.58 -13.23
C GLY A 279 -31.43 -17.86 -12.90
N GLY A 280 -30.97 -17.98 -11.65
CA GLY A 280 -30.08 -19.06 -11.22
C GLY A 280 -30.31 -19.49 -9.76
N ILE A 281 -29.52 -20.44 -9.29
CA ILE A 281 -29.64 -21.01 -7.94
C ILE A 281 -29.34 -19.93 -6.88
N ARG A 282 -30.17 -19.87 -5.82
CA ARG A 282 -29.96 -18.97 -4.67
C ARG A 282 -28.57 -19.21 -4.08
N TYR A 283 -27.75 -18.14 -4.00
CA TYR A 283 -26.34 -18.16 -3.56
C TYR A 283 -25.32 -18.85 -4.49
N GLY A 284 -25.70 -19.16 -5.73
CA GLY A 284 -24.78 -19.65 -6.77
C GLY A 284 -23.91 -18.55 -7.40
N PRO A 285 -23.06 -18.92 -8.37
CA PRO A 285 -22.17 -18.00 -9.06
C PRO A 285 -22.95 -16.93 -9.85
N ARG A 286 -22.44 -15.70 -9.86
CA ARG A 286 -23.11 -14.54 -10.46
C ARG A 286 -22.12 -13.52 -11.03
N PRO A 287 -22.37 -12.97 -12.24
CA PRO A 287 -21.57 -11.88 -12.80
C PRO A 287 -21.56 -10.65 -11.90
N ILE A 288 -22.72 -10.26 -11.35
CA ILE A 288 -22.85 -9.14 -10.41
C ILE A 288 -24.07 -9.33 -9.50
N ASP A 289 -23.97 -8.80 -8.28
CA ASP A 289 -25.00 -8.65 -7.25
C ASP A 289 -24.93 -7.23 -6.71
N LEU A 290 -26.06 -6.50 -6.73
CA LEU A 290 -26.19 -5.12 -6.28
C LEU A 290 -27.31 -5.06 -5.23
N ASP A 291 -26.92 -4.81 -3.98
CA ASP A 291 -27.80 -4.78 -2.81
C ASP A 291 -27.80 -3.38 -2.16
N ILE A 292 -28.97 -2.77 -1.98
CA ILE A 292 -29.12 -1.50 -1.24
C ILE A 292 -28.93 -1.81 0.25
N LEU A 293 -27.82 -1.35 0.84
CA LEU A 293 -27.56 -1.51 2.27
C LEU A 293 -28.30 -0.48 3.11
N LEU A 294 -28.30 0.78 2.68
CA LEU A 294 -28.81 1.95 3.40
C LEU A 294 -29.44 2.94 2.40
N TYR A 295 -30.50 3.62 2.81
CA TYR A 295 -31.22 4.62 2.00
C TYR A 295 -31.76 5.74 2.90
N GLY A 296 -31.17 6.93 2.80
CA GLY A 296 -31.46 8.07 3.66
C GLY A 296 -31.44 7.70 5.15
N ASN A 297 -32.35 8.31 5.92
CA ASN A 297 -32.66 7.92 7.29
C ASN A 297 -33.87 6.95 7.34
N SER A 298 -34.20 6.26 6.24
CA SER A 298 -35.40 5.44 6.14
C SER A 298 -35.15 4.00 6.57
N GLN A 299 -36.04 3.49 7.43
CA GLN A 299 -36.24 2.05 7.60
C GLN A 299 -37.41 1.62 6.72
N ILE A 300 -37.19 0.63 5.86
CA ILE A 300 -38.16 0.09 4.91
C ILE A 300 -38.31 -1.39 5.22
N HIS A 301 -39.54 -1.86 5.41
CA HIS A 301 -39.83 -3.27 5.65
C HIS A 301 -41.02 -3.67 4.77
N SER A 302 -40.73 -4.41 3.70
CA SER A 302 -41.71 -4.87 2.72
C SER A 302 -41.29 -6.23 2.17
N GLU A 303 -42.21 -6.93 1.50
CA GLU A 303 -41.91 -8.22 0.85
C GLU A 303 -40.87 -8.11 -0.27
N THR A 304 -40.70 -6.92 -0.86
CA THR A 304 -39.81 -6.68 -2.02
C THR A 304 -38.51 -5.98 -1.67
N LEU A 305 -38.45 -5.25 -0.56
CA LEU A 305 -37.30 -4.45 -0.13
C LEU A 305 -37.26 -4.32 1.40
N ILE A 306 -36.09 -4.60 1.97
CA ILE A 306 -35.77 -4.36 3.38
C ILE A 306 -34.54 -3.44 3.44
N VAL A 307 -34.67 -2.30 4.13
CA VAL A 307 -33.59 -1.34 4.39
C VAL A 307 -33.62 -0.97 5.88
N PRO A 308 -32.50 -1.03 6.63
CA PRO A 308 -31.20 -1.54 6.21
C PRO A 308 -31.25 -2.99 5.74
N HIS A 309 -30.35 -3.37 4.84
CA HIS A 309 -30.31 -4.73 4.33
C HIS A 309 -30.15 -5.75 5.47
N GLU A 310 -31.12 -6.67 5.59
CA GLU A 310 -31.29 -7.52 6.77
C GLU A 310 -30.00 -8.26 7.17
N ARG A 311 -29.19 -8.71 6.19
CA ARG A 311 -28.01 -9.57 6.40
C ARG A 311 -26.68 -8.84 6.66
N ILE A 312 -26.66 -7.52 6.86
CA ILE A 312 -25.41 -6.78 7.16
C ILE A 312 -24.72 -7.39 8.40
N HIS A 313 -25.49 -7.77 9.41
CA HIS A 313 -25.00 -8.32 10.67
C HIS A 313 -24.42 -9.75 10.61
N GLU A 314 -24.62 -10.48 9.51
CA GLU A 314 -24.12 -11.84 9.31
C GLU A 314 -22.86 -11.92 8.43
N ARG A 315 -22.51 -10.82 7.75
CA ARG A 315 -21.64 -10.84 6.56
C ARG A 315 -20.45 -9.91 6.71
N PRO A 316 -19.29 -10.40 7.19
CA PRO A 316 -18.04 -9.65 7.23
C PRO A 316 -17.67 -8.99 5.89
N PHE A 317 -17.91 -9.69 4.77
CA PHE A 317 -17.64 -9.21 3.40
C PHE A 317 -18.60 -8.13 2.88
N VAL A 318 -19.68 -7.83 3.63
CA VAL A 318 -20.58 -6.68 3.40
C VAL A 318 -20.27 -5.57 4.41
N LEU A 319 -19.97 -5.94 5.66
CA LEU A 319 -19.74 -4.98 6.73
C LEU A 319 -18.40 -4.25 6.62
N ALA A 320 -17.31 -4.91 6.20
CA ALA A 320 -16.03 -4.23 5.99
C ALA A 320 -16.12 -3.14 4.90
N PRO A 321 -16.66 -3.41 3.69
CA PRO A 321 -16.90 -2.33 2.72
C PRO A 321 -17.86 -1.24 3.21
N LEU A 322 -18.87 -1.58 4.03
CA LEU A 322 -19.75 -0.57 4.62
C LEU A 322 -18.99 0.35 5.57
N VAL A 323 -18.14 -0.22 6.44
CA VAL A 323 -17.34 0.53 7.42
C VAL A 323 -16.30 1.43 6.74
N ASP A 324 -15.70 1.00 5.63
CA ASP A 324 -14.74 1.82 4.86
C ASP A 324 -15.30 3.18 4.42
N LEU A 325 -16.62 3.25 4.15
CA LEU A 325 -17.33 4.44 3.66
C LEU A 325 -17.61 5.48 4.77
N LEU A 326 -17.42 5.12 6.04
CA LEU A 326 -17.69 5.93 7.23
C LEU A 326 -16.41 6.59 7.78
N GLY A 327 -16.55 7.60 8.63
CA GLY A 327 -15.44 8.23 9.37
C GLY A 327 -15.65 8.19 10.89
N THR A 328 -14.58 8.04 11.68
CA THR A 328 -14.74 7.92 13.16
C THR A 328 -15.02 9.24 13.88
N SER A 329 -14.87 10.39 13.22
CA SER A 329 -15.25 11.71 13.76
C SER A 329 -16.04 12.54 12.75
N CYS A 330 -16.77 11.90 11.85
CA CYS A 330 -17.73 12.57 10.99
C CYS A 330 -19.04 12.76 11.76
N ASP A 331 -19.26 13.95 12.31
CA ASP A 331 -20.55 14.40 12.87
C ASP A 331 -21.57 14.64 11.74
N ASP A 332 -21.80 13.61 10.93
CA ASP A 332 -22.82 13.57 9.90
C ASP A 332 -24.11 13.01 10.50
N GLY A 333 -25.21 13.76 10.33
CA GLY A 333 -26.53 13.35 10.80
C GLY A 333 -27.02 12.05 10.14
N ILE A 334 -26.57 11.77 8.92
CA ILE A 334 -26.88 10.51 8.23
C ILE A 334 -26.12 9.33 8.84
N GLU A 335 -24.81 9.48 9.09
CA GLU A 335 -23.98 8.42 9.69
C GLU A 335 -24.46 8.09 11.10
N THR A 336 -24.84 9.11 11.89
CA THR A 336 -25.48 8.94 13.20
C THR A 336 -26.76 8.09 13.11
N SER A 337 -27.62 8.36 12.13
CA SER A 337 -28.83 7.55 11.89
C SER A 337 -28.48 6.12 11.48
N TRP A 338 -27.52 5.94 10.57
CA TRP A 338 -27.05 4.64 10.13
C TRP A 338 -26.46 3.80 11.26
N HIS A 339 -25.63 4.37 12.14
CA HIS A 339 -25.11 3.67 13.32
C HIS A 339 -26.25 3.17 14.23
N SER A 340 -27.32 3.94 14.41
CA SER A 340 -28.50 3.51 15.20
C SER A 340 -29.19 2.26 14.64
N PHE A 341 -29.07 2.00 13.33
CA PHE A 341 -29.68 0.85 12.68
C PHE A 341 -28.93 -0.47 12.87
N SER A 342 -27.67 -0.43 13.33
CA SER A 342 -26.79 -1.59 13.46
C SER A 342 -27.19 -2.64 14.51
N LYS A 343 -28.22 -2.35 15.32
CA LYS A 343 -28.62 -3.10 16.53
C LYS A 343 -27.55 -3.16 17.64
N CYS A 344 -26.41 -2.46 17.50
CA CYS A 344 -25.36 -2.34 18.50
C CYS A 344 -25.23 -0.90 19.01
N SER A 345 -24.86 -0.74 20.28
CA SER A 345 -24.70 0.56 20.95
C SER A 345 -23.66 1.47 20.29
N GLY A 346 -22.51 0.92 19.91
CA GLY A 346 -21.42 1.58 19.19
C GLY A 346 -21.53 1.42 17.67
N GLY A 347 -22.74 1.22 17.15
CA GLY A 347 -23.00 1.28 15.71
C GLY A 347 -22.38 0.14 14.89
N PHE A 348 -22.22 0.38 13.59
CA PHE A 348 -21.52 -0.54 12.69
C PHE A 348 -20.07 -0.83 13.06
N PHE A 349 -19.37 0.08 13.78
CA PHE A 349 -18.02 -0.18 14.28
C PHE A 349 -17.99 -1.25 15.37
N GLU A 350 -18.91 -1.20 16.36
CA GLU A 350 -19.04 -2.27 17.37
C GLU A 350 -19.45 -3.60 16.72
N LEU A 351 -20.35 -3.57 15.74
CA LEU A 351 -20.75 -4.75 14.98
C LEU A 351 -19.58 -5.35 14.18
N TRP A 352 -18.73 -4.52 13.58
CA TRP A 352 -17.54 -4.96 12.85
C TRP A 352 -16.55 -5.66 13.79
N ASN A 353 -16.26 -5.05 14.93
CA ASN A 353 -15.40 -5.63 15.96
C ASN A 353 -15.95 -6.96 16.51
N LYS A 354 -17.27 -7.12 16.66
CA LYS A 354 -17.91 -8.40 17.05
C LYS A 354 -17.74 -9.50 16.00
N LEU A 355 -17.60 -9.16 14.73
CA LEU A 355 -17.28 -10.11 13.65
C LEU A 355 -15.76 -10.31 13.47
N GLY A 356 -14.95 -9.82 14.40
CA GLY A 356 -13.48 -9.93 14.42
C GLY A 356 -12.74 -8.67 13.94
N GLY A 357 -13.46 -7.70 13.36
CA GLY A 357 -12.89 -6.43 12.93
C GLY A 357 -11.73 -6.58 11.95
N GLU A 358 -10.79 -5.64 12.00
CA GLU A 358 -9.58 -5.64 11.15
C GLU A 358 -8.72 -6.92 11.28
N SER A 359 -8.80 -7.64 12.40
CA SER A 359 -7.97 -8.84 12.64
C SER A 359 -8.22 -9.97 11.65
N ILE A 360 -9.41 -10.02 11.02
CA ILE A 360 -9.74 -11.07 10.04
C ILE A 360 -9.21 -10.76 8.64
N ILE A 361 -8.80 -9.52 8.36
CA ILE A 361 -8.29 -9.10 7.05
C ILE A 361 -6.87 -9.63 6.86
N GLY A 362 -6.62 -10.31 5.74
CA GLY A 362 -5.36 -10.99 5.48
C GLY A 362 -5.22 -12.35 6.19
N THR A 363 -6.29 -12.86 6.81
CA THR A 363 -6.39 -14.27 7.24
C THR A 363 -6.99 -15.14 6.14
N GLN A 364 -7.14 -16.46 6.37
CA GLN A 364 -7.77 -17.38 5.39
C GLN A 364 -9.29 -17.18 5.29
N GLY A 365 -9.72 -16.03 4.76
CA GLY A 365 -11.13 -15.71 4.54
C GLY A 365 -11.33 -14.48 3.67
N ILE A 366 -10.68 -13.37 4.01
CA ILE A 366 -10.89 -12.05 3.41
C ILE A 366 -9.53 -11.36 3.17
N LYS A 367 -9.28 -10.90 1.93
CA LYS A 367 -8.07 -10.18 1.52
C LYS A 367 -8.46 -8.81 0.96
N ARG A 368 -7.74 -7.73 1.29
CA ARG A 368 -7.80 -6.46 0.53
C ARG A 368 -6.92 -6.60 -0.71
N VAL A 369 -7.40 -6.16 -1.88
CA VAL A 369 -6.75 -6.44 -3.17
C VAL A 369 -6.75 -5.25 -4.14
N LEU A 370 -5.62 -5.04 -4.83
CA LEU A 370 -5.44 -3.99 -5.84
C LEU A 370 -5.61 -4.60 -7.23
N PRO A 371 -6.51 -4.10 -8.09
CA PRO A 371 -6.48 -4.45 -9.51
C PRO A 371 -5.20 -3.89 -10.14
N VAL A 372 -4.34 -4.75 -10.68
CA VAL A 372 -3.11 -4.35 -11.38
C VAL A 372 -2.94 -5.21 -12.62
N GLY A 373 -3.09 -4.60 -13.81
CA GLY A 373 -3.22 -5.36 -15.06
C GLY A 373 -4.35 -6.40 -14.93
N ASN A 374 -4.04 -7.66 -15.21
CA ASN A 374 -4.98 -8.78 -15.11
C ASN A 374 -4.98 -9.48 -13.73
N HIS A 375 -4.38 -8.87 -12.70
CA HIS A 375 -4.16 -9.48 -11.39
C HIS A 375 -4.85 -8.74 -10.25
N LEU A 376 -5.12 -9.48 -9.16
CA LEU A 376 -5.53 -8.94 -7.88
C LEU A 376 -4.37 -9.10 -6.89
N LEU A 377 -3.73 -7.98 -6.54
CA LEU A 377 -2.55 -7.92 -5.69
C LEU A 377 -2.95 -7.78 -4.22
N ASP A 378 -2.67 -8.80 -3.40
CA ASP A 378 -2.82 -8.74 -1.94
C ASP A 378 -1.63 -7.98 -1.32
N TRP A 379 -1.82 -6.69 -1.05
CA TRP A 379 -0.81 -5.82 -0.45
C TRP A 379 -0.62 -6.01 1.07
N CYS A 380 -1.37 -6.93 1.68
CA CYS A 380 -1.28 -7.29 3.11
C CYS A 380 -0.47 -8.58 3.35
N GLU A 381 -0.10 -9.31 2.28
CA GLU A 381 0.65 -10.56 2.36
C GLU A 381 2.15 -10.37 2.64
N ARG A 382 2.74 -9.34 2.04
CA ARG A 382 4.16 -8.96 2.16
C ARG A 382 4.39 -7.53 1.69
N THR A 383 5.55 -6.97 2.02
CA THR A 383 6.04 -5.72 1.45
C THR A 383 6.48 -5.93 0.00
N LEU A 384 6.25 -4.92 -0.85
CA LEU A 384 6.71 -4.88 -2.24
C LEU A 384 7.89 -3.92 -2.41
N VAL A 385 8.87 -4.31 -3.22
CA VAL A 385 10.04 -3.48 -3.53
C VAL A 385 9.85 -2.79 -4.88
N MET A 386 9.84 -1.46 -4.88
CA MET A 386 9.79 -0.65 -6.09
C MET A 386 11.20 -0.12 -6.42
N GLY A 387 11.81 -0.66 -7.47
CA GLY A 387 13.13 -0.24 -7.96
C GLY A 387 13.04 1.03 -8.81
N ILE A 388 13.83 2.04 -8.49
CA ILE A 388 13.84 3.34 -9.18
C ILE A 388 14.72 3.27 -10.45
N LEU A 389 14.15 3.62 -11.60
CA LEU A 389 14.86 3.88 -12.85
C LEU A 389 14.70 5.36 -13.24
N ASN A 390 15.62 6.22 -12.77
CA ASN A 390 15.69 7.61 -13.22
C ASN A 390 16.41 7.67 -14.57
N LEU A 391 15.77 8.21 -15.61
CA LEU A 391 16.36 8.31 -16.95
C LEU A 391 17.26 9.56 -17.14
N THR A 392 17.49 10.35 -16.08
CA THR A 392 18.07 11.71 -16.08
C THR A 392 19.44 11.82 -16.77
N PRO A 393 19.82 13.00 -17.34
CA PRO A 393 21.01 13.11 -18.19
C PRO A 393 22.29 12.73 -17.42
N ASP A 394 22.36 13.18 -16.17
CA ASP A 394 23.44 12.91 -15.22
C ASP A 394 23.54 11.43 -14.78
N SER A 395 22.61 10.58 -15.20
CA SER A 395 22.59 9.13 -14.89
C SER A 395 23.19 8.27 -16.00
N PHE A 396 23.37 8.82 -17.20
CA PHE A 396 23.85 8.11 -18.40
C PHE A 396 24.70 9.02 -19.31
N SER A 397 25.47 9.93 -18.72
CA SER A 397 26.05 11.12 -19.39
C SER A 397 27.05 10.85 -20.52
N ASP A 398 27.57 9.63 -20.62
CA ASP A 398 28.78 9.33 -21.40
C ASP A 398 28.49 8.60 -22.72
N GLY A 399 27.21 8.43 -23.08
CA GLY A 399 26.79 7.62 -24.23
C GLY A 399 25.68 8.22 -25.10
N GLY A 400 25.66 7.83 -26.37
CA GLY A 400 24.61 8.19 -27.34
C GLY A 400 23.26 7.54 -27.03
N LYS A 401 22.19 7.91 -27.77
CA LYS A 401 20.81 7.45 -27.51
C LYS A 401 20.67 5.93 -27.32
N PHE A 402 21.37 5.13 -28.12
CA PHE A 402 21.38 3.66 -27.98
C PHE A 402 21.99 3.22 -26.64
N GLN A 403 23.19 3.69 -26.31
CA GLN A 403 23.88 3.35 -25.06
C GLN A 403 23.07 3.71 -23.80
N GLN A 404 22.23 4.75 -23.87
CA GLN A 404 21.28 5.10 -22.81
C GLN A 404 20.15 4.06 -22.66
N VAL A 405 19.63 3.54 -23.77
CA VAL A 405 18.64 2.44 -23.79
C VAL A 405 19.26 1.15 -23.26
N GLU A 406 20.43 0.73 -23.76
CA GLU A 406 21.11 -0.48 -23.29
C GLU A 406 21.48 -0.42 -21.80
N ALA A 407 21.92 0.75 -21.32
CA ALA A 407 22.21 0.97 -19.90
C ALA A 407 20.94 0.93 -19.03
N ALA A 408 19.83 1.54 -19.48
CA ALA A 408 18.56 1.48 -18.79
C ALA A 408 18.01 0.05 -18.69
N ILE A 409 18.05 -0.72 -19.79
CA ILE A 409 17.68 -2.15 -19.82
C ILE A 409 18.55 -2.95 -18.83
N SER A 410 19.86 -2.71 -18.84
CA SER A 410 20.80 -3.39 -17.94
C SER A 410 20.50 -3.09 -16.46
N GLN A 411 20.16 -1.84 -16.15
CA GLN A 411 19.75 -1.43 -14.80
C GLN A 411 18.41 -2.05 -14.38
N VAL A 412 17.44 -2.19 -15.30
CA VAL A 412 16.18 -2.90 -15.03
C VAL A 412 16.42 -4.37 -14.71
N LYS A 413 17.23 -5.07 -15.53
CA LYS A 413 17.61 -6.46 -15.27
C LYS A 413 18.32 -6.62 -13.93
N LEU A 414 19.18 -5.66 -13.56
CA LEU A 414 19.82 -5.64 -12.25
C LEU A 414 18.80 -5.49 -11.11
N LEU A 415 17.91 -4.49 -11.16
CA LEU A 415 16.86 -4.27 -10.15
C LEU A 415 15.96 -5.52 -9.99
N ILE A 416 15.57 -6.14 -11.10
CA ILE A 416 14.77 -7.37 -11.11
C ILE A 416 15.51 -8.54 -10.47
N SER A 417 16.79 -8.76 -10.82
CA SER A 417 17.61 -9.82 -10.22
C SER A 417 17.87 -9.60 -8.72
N GLN A 418 17.85 -8.34 -8.28
CA GLN A 418 17.94 -7.93 -6.88
C GLN A 418 16.61 -8.04 -6.12
N GLY A 419 15.52 -8.46 -6.76
CA GLY A 419 14.22 -8.69 -6.10
C GLY A 419 13.27 -7.50 -6.12
N ALA A 420 13.43 -6.53 -7.04
CA ALA A 420 12.37 -5.57 -7.30
C ALA A 420 11.10 -6.28 -7.82
N ASP A 421 9.94 -5.87 -7.32
CA ASP A 421 8.61 -6.31 -7.74
C ASP A 421 7.99 -5.35 -8.75
N ILE A 422 8.27 -4.07 -8.57
CA ILE A 422 7.82 -2.96 -9.40
C ILE A 422 9.06 -2.22 -9.91
N ILE A 423 9.08 -1.84 -11.18
CA ILE A 423 10.07 -0.92 -11.75
C ILE A 423 9.38 0.40 -12.02
N ASP A 424 9.87 1.47 -11.41
CA ASP A 424 9.29 2.80 -11.50
C ASP A 424 10.19 3.72 -12.31
N ILE A 425 9.68 4.16 -13.46
CA ILE A 425 10.45 4.80 -14.52
C ILE A 425 10.16 6.30 -14.50
N GLY A 426 11.17 7.10 -14.13
CA GLY A 426 11.10 8.56 -14.06
C GLY A 426 11.92 9.22 -15.16
N ALA A 427 11.26 9.86 -16.12
CA ALA A 427 11.92 10.60 -17.20
C ALA A 427 12.34 12.04 -16.80
N GLN A 428 11.75 12.56 -15.72
CA GLN A 428 11.97 13.91 -15.21
C GLN A 428 12.50 13.88 -13.77
N SER A 429 13.38 14.82 -13.43
CA SER A 429 13.89 14.97 -12.06
C SER A 429 12.89 15.75 -11.21
N THR A 430 12.42 15.14 -10.13
CA THR A 430 11.53 15.76 -9.12
C THR A 430 12.32 16.31 -7.92
N ARG A 431 13.65 16.42 -8.04
CA ARG A 431 14.55 16.99 -7.02
C ARG A 431 14.30 18.49 -6.83
N PRO A 432 14.58 19.07 -5.65
CA PRO A 432 14.53 20.51 -5.43
C PRO A 432 15.30 21.29 -6.51
N PHE A 433 14.66 22.33 -7.04
CA PHE A 433 15.21 23.25 -8.04
C PHE A 433 15.57 22.61 -9.40
N ALA A 434 15.11 21.38 -9.67
CA ALA A 434 15.27 20.77 -10.98
C ALA A 434 14.52 21.54 -12.07
N LYS A 435 15.12 21.66 -13.26
CA LYS A 435 14.43 22.23 -14.43
C LYS A 435 13.29 21.31 -14.85
N ARG A 436 12.06 21.83 -14.88
CA ARG A 436 10.88 21.15 -15.43
C ARG A 436 11.07 20.94 -16.95
N LEU A 437 10.85 19.71 -17.41
CA LEU A 437 10.75 19.36 -18.83
C LEU A 437 9.34 19.69 -19.33
N SER A 438 9.20 19.98 -20.62
CA SER A 438 7.89 19.91 -21.28
C SER A 438 7.41 18.46 -21.37
N PRO A 439 6.08 18.22 -21.47
CA PRO A 439 5.53 16.87 -21.69
C PRO A 439 6.20 16.14 -22.87
N LYS A 440 6.45 16.86 -23.97
CA LYS A 440 7.14 16.35 -25.15
C LYS A 440 8.59 15.91 -24.87
N GLU A 441 9.37 16.69 -24.13
CA GLU A 441 10.75 16.31 -23.76
C GLU A 441 10.77 15.09 -22.83
N GLU A 442 9.79 14.98 -21.93
CA GLU A 442 9.64 13.81 -21.05
C GLU A 442 9.25 12.56 -21.84
N PHE A 443 8.31 12.69 -22.78
CA PHE A 443 7.88 11.66 -23.72
C PHE A 443 9.02 11.15 -24.61
N GLU A 444 9.76 12.04 -25.28
CA GLU A 444 10.87 11.69 -26.18
C GLU A 444 11.99 10.92 -25.48
N ARG A 445 12.09 11.07 -24.16
CA ARG A 445 13.02 10.34 -23.29
C ARG A 445 12.46 9.01 -22.80
N LEU A 446 11.20 8.99 -22.37
CA LEU A 446 10.56 7.82 -21.76
C LEU A 446 10.34 6.70 -22.79
N ILE A 447 9.74 7.05 -23.93
CA ILE A 447 9.14 6.07 -24.84
C ILE A 447 10.16 5.09 -25.44
N PRO A 448 11.34 5.50 -25.95
CA PRO A 448 12.31 4.55 -26.53
C PRO A 448 12.83 3.51 -25.52
N ILE A 449 12.85 3.87 -24.23
CA ILE A 449 13.32 3.00 -23.14
C ILE A 449 12.19 2.07 -22.67
N LEU A 450 10.97 2.59 -22.55
CA LEU A 450 9.78 1.81 -22.22
C LEU A 450 9.46 0.75 -23.30
N ASP A 451 9.58 1.13 -24.58
CA ASP A 451 9.36 0.24 -25.73
C ASP A 451 10.33 -0.97 -25.72
N GLU A 452 11.52 -0.88 -25.12
CA GLU A 452 12.45 -2.01 -25.00
C GLU A 452 12.32 -2.75 -23.66
N ILE A 453 12.06 -2.05 -22.55
CA ILE A 453 11.80 -2.68 -21.23
C ILE A 453 10.59 -3.63 -21.29
N THR A 454 9.58 -3.30 -22.08
CA THR A 454 8.38 -4.12 -22.27
C THR A 454 8.61 -5.38 -23.11
N LYS A 455 9.76 -5.48 -23.80
CA LYS A 455 10.13 -6.63 -24.63
C LYS A 455 11.08 -7.62 -23.95
N ILE A 456 11.75 -7.24 -22.85
CA ILE A 456 12.72 -8.12 -22.20
C ILE A 456 12.02 -9.23 -21.39
N PRO A 457 12.46 -10.50 -21.48
CA PRO A 457 11.82 -11.60 -20.74
C PRO A 457 11.81 -11.41 -19.23
N GLU A 458 12.80 -10.70 -18.67
CA GLU A 458 12.90 -10.49 -17.23
C GLU A 458 11.75 -9.66 -16.64
N ILE A 459 10.99 -8.92 -17.45
CA ILE A 459 9.81 -8.16 -16.99
C ILE A 459 8.57 -9.04 -16.77
N GLU A 460 8.58 -10.31 -17.22
CA GLU A 460 7.45 -11.22 -17.03
C GLU A 460 7.17 -11.43 -15.53
N GLY A 461 5.91 -11.20 -15.12
CA GLY A 461 5.51 -11.25 -13.71
C GLY A 461 5.99 -10.06 -12.86
N LYS A 462 6.53 -9.00 -13.46
CA LYS A 462 6.90 -7.74 -12.80
C LYS A 462 5.95 -6.62 -13.19
N LEU A 463 5.81 -5.64 -12.29
CA LEU A 463 4.97 -4.48 -12.50
C LEU A 463 5.79 -3.31 -13.01
N LEU A 464 5.18 -2.49 -13.86
CA LEU A 464 5.74 -1.24 -14.37
C LEU A 464 4.96 -0.06 -13.81
N SER A 465 5.67 0.95 -13.34
CA SER A 465 5.14 2.24 -12.88
C SER A 465 5.82 3.38 -13.64
N VAL A 466 5.09 4.47 -13.88
CA VAL A 466 5.63 5.71 -14.49
C VAL A 466 5.58 6.85 -13.47
N ASP A 467 6.74 7.42 -13.14
CA ASP A 467 6.88 8.61 -12.29
C ASP A 467 6.67 9.85 -13.18
N THR A 468 5.41 10.29 -13.26
CA THR A 468 4.97 11.44 -14.06
C THR A 468 3.72 12.08 -13.46
N PHE A 469 3.63 13.40 -13.62
CA PHE A 469 2.45 14.20 -13.31
C PHE A 469 1.73 14.69 -14.58
N TYR A 470 2.14 14.25 -15.78
CA TYR A 470 1.53 14.70 -17.04
C TYR A 470 0.53 13.69 -17.59
N ALA A 471 -0.68 14.16 -17.88
CA ALA A 471 -1.80 13.34 -18.33
C ALA A 471 -1.50 12.63 -19.66
N GLU A 472 -0.89 13.32 -20.62
CA GLU A 472 -0.53 12.73 -21.92
C GLU A 472 0.60 11.69 -21.81
N VAL A 473 1.58 11.90 -20.93
CA VAL A 473 2.70 10.97 -20.70
C VAL A 473 2.17 9.70 -20.01
N ALA A 474 1.33 9.86 -18.98
CA ALA A 474 0.68 8.75 -18.29
C ALA A 474 -0.20 7.91 -19.24
N ALA A 475 -1.01 8.56 -20.08
CA ALA A 475 -1.85 7.87 -21.07
C ALA A 475 -1.02 7.07 -22.08
N GLU A 476 0.09 7.62 -22.58
CA GLU A 476 0.92 6.91 -23.56
C GLU A 476 1.74 5.78 -22.93
N ALA A 477 2.19 5.96 -21.69
CA ALA A 477 2.90 4.95 -20.92
C ALA A 477 2.00 3.72 -20.64
N VAL A 478 0.75 3.94 -20.20
CA VAL A 478 -0.19 2.84 -19.92
C VAL A 478 -0.56 2.07 -21.19
N LYS A 479 -0.72 2.73 -22.35
CA LYS A 479 -0.91 2.06 -23.66
C LYS A 479 0.22 1.08 -24.02
N ARG A 480 1.43 1.27 -23.47
CA ARG A 480 2.60 0.41 -23.65
C ARG A 480 2.74 -0.69 -22.60
N GLY A 481 1.78 -0.84 -21.69
CA GLY A 481 1.83 -1.85 -20.62
C GLY A 481 2.47 -1.36 -19.33
N VAL A 482 2.52 -0.04 -19.08
CA VAL A 482 2.69 0.46 -17.72
C VAL A 482 1.43 0.15 -16.90
N HIS A 483 1.63 -0.35 -15.69
CA HIS A 483 0.59 -0.89 -14.83
C HIS A 483 0.12 0.07 -13.73
N MET A 484 0.83 1.18 -13.50
CA MET A 484 0.61 2.12 -12.41
C MET A 484 1.11 3.52 -12.81
N ILE A 485 0.39 4.55 -12.39
CA ILE A 485 0.82 5.95 -12.50
C ILE A 485 1.27 6.41 -11.11
N ASN A 486 2.49 6.96 -11.02
CA ASN A 486 3.07 7.49 -9.80
C ASN A 486 3.17 9.02 -9.91
N ASP A 487 2.21 9.74 -9.31
CA ASP A 487 2.15 11.21 -9.40
C ASP A 487 2.63 11.87 -8.10
N VAL A 488 3.86 12.41 -8.16
CA VAL A 488 4.48 13.20 -7.08
C VAL A 488 3.72 14.49 -6.72
N SER A 489 2.76 14.92 -7.52
CA SER A 489 1.89 16.06 -7.23
C SER A 489 0.53 15.67 -6.63
N GLY A 490 0.14 14.39 -6.69
CA GLY A 490 -1.19 13.95 -6.29
C GLY A 490 -2.32 14.71 -7.02
N GLY A 491 -2.19 14.88 -8.34
CA GLY A 491 -3.17 15.56 -9.19
C GLY A 491 -3.03 17.07 -9.33
N GLN A 492 -2.05 17.71 -8.67
CA GLN A 492 -2.01 19.17 -8.52
C GLN A 492 -1.20 19.91 -9.61
N LEU A 493 -0.38 19.22 -10.42
CA LEU A 493 0.47 19.85 -11.46
C LEU A 493 -0.07 19.76 -12.89
N ASP A 494 -1.08 18.93 -13.14
CA ASP A 494 -1.80 18.81 -14.42
C ASP A 494 -3.29 18.55 -14.13
N PRO A 495 -4.22 19.45 -14.49
CA PRO A 495 -5.65 19.27 -14.19
C PRO A 495 -6.30 18.11 -14.96
N GLY A 496 -5.64 17.52 -15.95
CA GLY A 496 -6.12 16.37 -16.71
C GLY A 496 -5.81 15.00 -16.10
N ILE A 497 -4.80 14.91 -15.22
CA ILE A 497 -4.22 13.60 -14.81
C ILE A 497 -5.23 12.71 -14.08
N LEU A 498 -6.05 13.25 -13.17
CA LEU A 498 -7.03 12.48 -12.40
C LEU A 498 -8.11 11.87 -13.29
N LYS A 499 -8.58 12.63 -14.29
CA LYS A 499 -9.55 12.14 -15.27
C LYS A 499 -8.94 11.04 -16.14
N VAL A 500 -7.72 11.25 -16.62
CA VAL A 500 -7.00 10.25 -17.43
C VAL A 500 -6.73 8.97 -16.63
N ALA A 501 -6.29 9.06 -15.38
CA ALA A 501 -6.10 7.89 -14.52
C ALA A 501 -7.42 7.12 -14.27
N ALA A 502 -8.55 7.83 -14.12
CA ALA A 502 -9.87 7.21 -14.01
C ALA A 502 -10.29 6.48 -15.31
N GLU A 503 -10.04 7.07 -16.47
CA GLU A 503 -10.33 6.46 -17.79
C GLU A 503 -9.43 5.26 -18.11
N LEU A 504 -8.16 5.28 -17.67
CA LEU A 504 -7.20 4.20 -17.87
C LEU A 504 -7.43 2.99 -16.95
N GLY A 505 -8.10 3.18 -15.81
CA GLY A 505 -8.45 2.08 -14.91
C GLY A 505 -7.24 1.39 -14.25
N VAL A 506 -6.10 2.08 -14.13
CA VAL A 506 -4.89 1.60 -13.45
C VAL A 506 -4.76 2.18 -12.03
N PRO A 507 -3.99 1.53 -11.14
CA PRO A 507 -3.53 2.14 -9.89
C PRO A 507 -2.89 3.51 -10.06
N TYR A 508 -3.18 4.41 -9.12
CA TYR A 508 -2.71 5.78 -9.06
C TYR A 508 -2.10 6.07 -7.69
N VAL A 509 -0.82 6.43 -7.66
CA VAL A 509 -0.13 6.87 -6.43
C VAL A 509 -0.37 8.36 -6.25
N ILE A 510 -0.97 8.72 -5.11
CA ILE A 510 -1.15 10.09 -4.66
C ILE A 510 -0.04 10.40 -3.67
N MET A 511 0.92 11.24 -4.08
CA MET A 511 1.96 11.71 -3.17
C MET A 511 1.62 13.08 -2.57
N HIS A 512 1.91 13.24 -1.27
CA HIS A 512 1.87 14.52 -0.59
C HIS A 512 3.06 15.42 -0.99
N MET A 513 2.76 16.56 -1.64
CA MET A 513 3.70 17.68 -1.82
C MET A 513 2.96 19.02 -1.71
N ARG A 514 3.57 20.00 -1.02
CA ARG A 514 3.12 21.40 -1.03
C ARG A 514 3.93 22.22 -2.03
N GLY A 515 3.26 22.84 -2.99
CA GLY A 515 3.90 23.56 -4.10
C GLY A 515 4.37 22.62 -5.21
N ASP A 516 5.53 22.91 -5.78
CA ASP A 516 6.12 22.20 -6.92
C ASP A 516 7.65 22.02 -6.70
N PRO A 517 8.41 21.28 -7.54
CA PRO A 517 9.84 21.07 -7.35
C PRO A 517 10.71 22.34 -7.20
N SER A 518 10.26 23.49 -7.70
CA SER A 518 10.93 24.79 -7.54
C SER A 518 10.53 25.54 -6.25
N THR A 519 9.33 25.31 -5.72
CA THR A 519 8.78 26.04 -4.55
C THR A 519 8.63 25.21 -3.28
N MET A 520 8.74 23.88 -3.35
CA MET A 520 8.50 22.98 -2.22
C MET A 520 9.44 23.20 -1.02
N GLN A 521 10.65 23.71 -1.25
CA GLN A 521 11.63 24.04 -0.20
C GLN A 521 11.53 25.50 0.27
N SER A 522 10.46 26.22 -0.05
CA SER A 522 10.21 27.56 0.49
C SER A 522 9.78 27.48 1.97
N GLU A 523 10.19 28.47 2.78
CA GLU A 523 9.89 28.48 4.22
C GLU A 523 8.39 28.33 4.52
N LYS A 524 7.51 28.89 3.68
CA LYS A 524 6.06 28.70 3.78
C LYS A 524 5.63 27.23 3.65
N ASN A 525 6.20 26.49 2.69
CA ASN A 525 5.80 25.11 2.39
C ASN A 525 6.40 24.11 3.38
N LEU A 526 7.47 24.48 4.08
CA LEU A 526 8.17 23.69 5.10
C LEU A 526 7.61 23.88 6.53
N GLN A 527 6.47 24.55 6.71
CA GLN A 527 5.87 24.81 8.02
C GLN A 527 4.68 23.89 8.30
N TYR A 528 4.85 23.00 9.28
CA TYR A 528 3.79 22.18 9.88
C TYR A 528 3.69 22.51 11.37
N GLY A 529 2.48 22.43 11.92
CA GLY A 529 2.24 22.35 13.37
C GLY A 529 2.19 20.89 13.85
N ASP A 530 1.61 20.00 13.06
CA ASP A 530 1.66 18.54 13.23
C ASP A 530 1.75 17.90 11.84
N VAL A 531 2.96 17.47 11.45
CA VAL A 531 3.21 16.96 10.10
C VAL A 531 2.37 15.72 9.79
N CYS A 532 2.15 14.81 10.75
CA CYS A 532 1.39 13.59 10.50
C CYS A 532 -0.09 13.90 10.25
N LYS A 533 -0.65 14.81 11.05
CA LYS A 533 -2.06 15.23 10.93
C LYS A 533 -2.32 16.06 9.67
N GLU A 534 -1.42 16.99 9.35
CA GLU A 534 -1.55 17.82 8.15
C GLU A 534 -1.34 16.98 6.88
N VAL A 535 -0.34 16.10 6.84
CA VAL A 535 -0.14 15.16 5.73
C VAL A 535 -1.36 14.26 5.53
N ALA A 536 -1.95 13.73 6.61
CA ALA A 536 -3.17 12.93 6.54
C ALA A 536 -4.37 13.71 5.96
N SER A 537 -4.54 14.98 6.37
CA SER A 537 -5.64 15.84 5.90
C SER A 537 -5.46 16.26 4.45
N GLU A 538 -4.23 16.56 4.02
CA GLU A 538 -3.92 16.96 2.65
C GLU A 538 -4.00 15.77 1.69
N LEU A 539 -3.45 14.60 2.05
CA LEU A 539 -3.63 13.35 1.30
C LEU A 539 -5.11 12.98 1.17
N TYR A 540 -5.88 13.06 2.26
CA TYR A 540 -7.32 12.76 2.19
C TYR A 540 -8.06 13.71 1.24
N THR A 541 -7.67 14.99 1.19
CA THR A 541 -8.25 15.96 0.23
C THR A 541 -7.96 15.55 -1.22
N GLN A 542 -6.73 15.14 -1.52
CA GLN A 542 -6.38 14.62 -2.85
C GLN A 542 -7.13 13.31 -3.18
N VAL A 543 -7.33 12.42 -2.20
CA VAL A 543 -8.18 11.21 -2.34
C VAL A 543 -9.62 11.60 -2.70
N ARG A 544 -10.20 12.64 -2.08
CA ARG A 544 -11.55 13.14 -2.43
C ARG A 544 -11.61 13.59 -3.89
N GLU A 545 -10.60 14.33 -4.36
CA GLU A 545 -10.54 14.83 -5.74
C GLU A 545 -10.39 13.68 -6.74
N ALA A 546 -9.61 12.66 -6.40
CA ALA A 546 -9.48 11.42 -7.18
C ALA A 546 -10.80 10.63 -7.26
N GLU A 547 -11.49 10.40 -6.14
CA GLU A 547 -12.80 9.72 -6.10
C GLU A 547 -13.85 10.47 -6.93
N LEU A 548 -13.93 11.79 -6.79
CA LEU A 548 -14.88 12.62 -7.54
C LEU A 548 -14.55 12.68 -9.04
N SER A 549 -13.27 12.58 -9.40
CA SER A 549 -12.81 12.40 -10.80
C SER A 549 -13.12 10.99 -11.34
N GLY A 550 -13.49 10.05 -10.48
CA GLY A 550 -13.92 8.69 -10.84
C GLY A 550 -12.88 7.60 -10.61
N ILE A 551 -11.76 7.89 -9.95
CA ILE A 551 -10.78 6.87 -9.51
C ILE A 551 -11.33 6.19 -8.25
N PRO A 552 -11.70 4.90 -8.28
CA PRO A 552 -12.17 4.21 -7.09
C PRO A 552 -11.06 4.09 -6.04
N LEU A 553 -11.43 4.12 -4.76
CA LEU A 553 -10.49 4.00 -3.65
C LEU A 553 -9.60 2.74 -3.72
N TRP A 554 -10.12 1.64 -4.28
CA TRP A 554 -9.36 0.41 -4.52
C TRP A 554 -8.32 0.47 -5.67
N ARG A 555 -8.13 1.63 -6.30
CA ARG A 555 -7.02 1.93 -7.21
C ARG A 555 -6.02 2.93 -6.61
N ILE A 556 -6.24 3.43 -5.40
CA ILE A 556 -5.38 4.45 -4.79
C ILE A 556 -4.25 3.81 -3.99
N VAL A 557 -3.05 4.38 -4.15
CA VAL A 557 -1.88 4.18 -3.27
C VAL A 557 -1.50 5.55 -2.70
N LEU A 558 -1.06 5.63 -1.45
CA LEU A 558 -0.64 6.89 -0.81
C LEU A 558 0.87 6.92 -0.62
N ASP A 559 1.53 8.05 -0.90
CA ASP A 559 2.91 8.31 -0.45
C ASP A 559 2.93 9.61 0.38
N PRO A 560 3.37 9.59 1.65
CA PRO A 560 3.43 10.79 2.49
C PRO A 560 4.55 11.78 2.08
N GLY A 561 5.30 11.48 1.01
CA GLY A 561 6.19 12.42 0.32
C GLY A 561 7.48 12.71 1.10
N ILE A 562 8.31 11.69 1.30
CA ILE A 562 9.59 11.86 2.01
C ILE A 562 10.55 12.74 1.20
N GLY A 563 11.06 13.80 1.82
CA GLY A 563 11.90 14.85 1.24
C GLY A 563 11.14 15.87 0.39
N PHE A 564 9.81 15.79 0.32
CA PHE A 564 8.96 16.74 -0.40
C PHE A 564 8.23 17.66 0.57
N SER A 565 8.56 18.95 0.50
CA SER A 565 8.04 20.02 1.36
C SER A 565 8.20 19.76 2.86
N LYS A 566 9.26 19.08 3.30
CA LYS A 566 9.48 18.64 4.69
C LYS A 566 10.93 18.88 5.15
N LYS A 567 11.11 19.42 6.35
CA LYS A 567 12.40 19.55 7.06
C LYS A 567 12.91 18.17 7.53
N SER A 568 14.17 18.06 7.93
CA SER A 568 14.75 16.75 8.30
C SER A 568 14.06 16.09 9.49
N GLY A 569 13.61 16.87 10.48
CA GLY A 569 12.75 16.39 11.59
C GLY A 569 11.42 15.82 11.10
N ASP A 570 10.67 16.61 10.33
CA ASP A 570 9.37 16.23 9.73
C ASP A 570 9.46 14.88 8.97
N ASN A 571 10.56 14.62 8.26
CA ASN A 571 10.77 13.36 7.55
C ASN A 571 10.95 12.16 8.49
N ILE A 572 11.63 12.34 9.63
CA ILE A 572 11.75 11.31 10.67
C ILE A 572 10.38 11.06 11.30
N GLU A 573 9.64 12.12 11.64
CA GLU A 573 8.30 12.03 12.24
C GLU A 573 7.31 11.31 11.33
N VAL A 574 7.32 11.58 10.01
CA VAL A 574 6.47 10.86 9.04
C VAL A 574 6.83 9.37 8.95
N ILE A 575 8.12 9.01 8.93
CA ILE A 575 8.56 7.60 8.85
C ILE A 575 8.21 6.84 10.14
N ALA A 576 8.33 7.49 11.29
CA ALA A 576 7.91 6.95 12.59
C ALA A 576 6.38 6.93 12.75
N GLY A 577 5.68 7.87 12.11
CA GLY A 577 4.28 8.21 12.34
C GLY A 577 3.29 7.72 11.29
N LEU A 578 3.63 6.73 10.46
CA LEU A 578 2.68 6.18 9.47
C LEU A 578 1.37 5.67 10.08
N GLU A 579 1.43 5.06 11.27
CA GLU A 579 0.22 4.70 12.04
C GLU A 579 -0.58 5.94 12.48
N SER A 580 0.12 7.03 12.82
CA SER A 580 -0.49 8.33 13.13
C SER A 580 -1.24 8.88 11.92
N ILE A 581 -0.62 8.86 10.73
CA ILE A 581 -1.25 9.27 9.47
C ILE A 581 -2.50 8.43 9.19
N ARG A 582 -2.42 7.09 9.29
CA ARG A 582 -3.59 6.21 9.13
C ARG A 582 -4.71 6.54 10.14
N ARG A 583 -4.36 6.73 11.42
CA ARG A 583 -5.35 7.06 12.47
C ARG A 583 -6.02 8.41 12.23
N GLU A 584 -5.28 9.42 11.81
CA GLU A 584 -5.85 10.72 11.44
C GLU A 584 -6.73 10.61 10.18
N MET A 585 -6.32 9.85 9.16
CA MET A 585 -7.16 9.58 7.97
C MET A 585 -8.47 8.87 8.32
N GLY A 586 -8.42 7.88 9.23
CA GLY A 586 -9.57 7.10 9.68
C GLY A 586 -10.70 7.92 10.32
N LYS A 587 -10.40 9.15 10.77
CA LYS A 587 -11.40 10.12 11.23
C LYS A 587 -12.36 10.57 10.15
N MET A 588 -11.90 10.56 8.89
CA MET A 588 -12.62 11.10 7.73
C MET A 588 -13.08 9.99 6.75
N SER A 589 -12.28 8.93 6.62
CA SER A 589 -12.67 7.66 5.96
C SER A 589 -11.81 6.51 6.47
N ILE A 590 -12.45 5.44 6.95
CA ILE A 590 -11.78 4.19 7.32
C ILE A 590 -11.12 3.53 6.10
N GLY A 591 -11.80 3.47 4.95
CA GLY A 591 -11.22 2.87 3.75
C GLY A 591 -9.94 3.57 3.33
N ALA A 592 -9.93 4.90 3.36
CA ALA A 592 -8.77 5.70 2.97
C ALA A 592 -7.59 5.56 3.95
N SER A 593 -7.80 5.09 5.18
CA SER A 593 -6.69 4.74 6.09
C SER A 593 -6.14 3.32 5.87
N HIS A 594 -6.80 2.48 5.06
CA HIS A 594 -6.44 1.08 4.80
C HIS A 594 -5.91 0.80 3.38
N VAL A 595 -5.91 1.78 2.48
CA VAL A 595 -5.20 1.70 1.19
C VAL A 595 -3.68 1.51 1.40
N PRO A 596 -2.95 0.93 0.42
CA PRO A 596 -1.51 0.73 0.56
C PRO A 596 -0.74 2.04 0.69
N ILE A 597 0.27 2.06 1.55
CA ILE A 597 1.24 3.17 1.66
C ILE A 597 2.53 2.79 0.94
N LEU A 598 2.98 3.66 0.05
CA LEU A 598 4.29 3.67 -0.57
C LEU A 598 5.21 4.62 0.20
N LEU A 599 6.47 4.24 0.40
CA LEU A 599 7.45 5.06 1.11
C LEU A 599 8.77 5.14 0.33
N GLY A 600 9.20 6.35 -0.04
CA GLY A 600 10.43 6.60 -0.80
C GLY A 600 11.54 7.34 -0.02
N PRO A 601 12.15 6.77 1.03
CA PRO A 601 13.21 7.44 1.79
C PRO A 601 14.59 7.37 1.11
N SER A 602 14.73 6.58 0.04
CA SER A 602 16.01 6.17 -0.51
C SER A 602 16.90 7.33 -0.97
N ARG A 603 18.09 7.40 -0.37
CA ARG A 603 19.15 8.38 -0.68
C ARG A 603 18.72 9.85 -0.54
N LYS A 604 17.66 10.14 0.22
CA LYS A 604 17.13 11.49 0.45
C LYS A 604 18.07 12.33 1.34
N SER A 605 17.98 13.65 1.21
CA SER A 605 18.91 14.61 1.84
C SER A 605 18.94 14.54 3.37
N PHE A 606 17.81 14.27 4.04
CA PHE A 606 17.76 14.18 5.51
C PHE A 606 18.67 13.07 6.06
N LEU A 607 18.87 11.97 5.32
CA LEU A 607 19.81 10.90 5.70
C LEU A 607 21.27 11.36 5.63
N ARG A 608 21.60 12.32 4.76
CA ARG A 608 22.96 12.90 4.68
C ARG A 608 23.31 13.72 5.92
N GLU A 609 22.33 14.49 6.39
CA GLU A 609 22.43 15.31 7.59
C GLU A 609 22.59 14.44 8.85
N ILE A 610 21.80 13.36 8.97
CA ILE A 610 21.86 12.44 10.10
C ILE A 610 23.15 11.61 10.12
N CYS A 611 23.61 11.13 8.96
CA CYS A 611 24.72 10.17 8.87
C CYS A 611 26.08 10.80 8.51
N ASP A 612 26.14 12.11 8.31
CA ASP A 612 27.30 12.88 7.81
C ASP A 612 27.92 12.25 6.54
N ARG A 613 27.11 12.14 5.47
CA ARG A 613 27.52 11.56 4.18
C ARG A 613 27.19 12.46 3.02
N ALA A 614 28.19 12.86 2.24
CA ALA A 614 27.99 13.69 1.06
C ALA A 614 27.41 12.91 -0.15
N ASN A 615 27.96 11.73 -0.44
CA ASN A 615 27.59 10.93 -1.60
C ASN A 615 26.25 10.18 -1.37
N PRO A 616 25.24 10.34 -2.24
CA PRO A 616 23.98 9.61 -2.14
C PRO A 616 24.13 8.08 -2.11
N VAL A 617 25.16 7.50 -2.75
CA VAL A 617 25.37 6.03 -2.76
C VAL A 617 25.73 5.48 -1.37
N ASP A 618 26.46 6.26 -0.57
CA ASP A 618 26.88 5.86 0.79
C ASP A 618 25.70 5.79 1.77
N LEU A 619 24.52 6.26 1.37
CA LEU A 619 23.28 6.25 2.15
C LEU A 619 22.47 4.96 2.01
N ASP A 620 22.94 3.94 1.28
CA ASP A 620 22.18 2.70 1.11
C ASP A 620 21.93 1.99 2.46
N ALA A 621 22.90 2.00 3.39
CA ALA A 621 22.72 1.46 4.74
C ALA A 621 21.69 2.28 5.56
N ALA A 622 21.76 3.62 5.49
CA ALA A 622 20.78 4.50 6.14
C ALA A 622 19.37 4.36 5.55
N THR A 623 19.30 4.12 4.23
CA THR A 623 18.06 3.82 3.51
C THR A 623 17.44 2.52 4.03
N VAL A 624 18.23 1.46 4.22
CA VAL A 624 17.76 0.18 4.77
C VAL A 624 17.15 0.36 6.17
N VAL A 625 17.76 1.19 7.03
CA VAL A 625 17.20 1.50 8.36
C VAL A 625 15.87 2.24 8.24
N ALA A 626 15.79 3.29 7.42
CA ALA A 626 14.55 4.05 7.20
C ALA A 626 13.42 3.19 6.58
N VAL A 627 13.76 2.30 5.64
CA VAL A 627 12.87 1.30 5.05
C VAL A 627 12.36 0.32 6.10
N THR A 628 13.25 -0.22 6.95
CA THR A 628 12.90 -1.15 8.02
C THR A 628 11.89 -0.53 8.99
N ILE A 629 12.14 0.70 9.44
CA ILE A 629 11.23 1.43 10.33
C ILE A 629 9.88 1.69 9.64
N GLY A 630 9.90 2.16 8.39
CA GLY A 630 8.69 2.41 7.61
C GLY A 630 7.80 1.17 7.43
N ILE A 631 8.40 0.01 7.14
CA ILE A 631 7.65 -1.25 7.01
C ILE A 631 7.02 -1.65 8.34
N LEU A 632 7.78 -1.59 9.44
CA LEU A 632 7.27 -1.92 10.78
C LEU A 632 6.15 -0.99 11.25
N ASN A 633 6.08 0.23 10.72
CA ASN A 633 5.00 1.20 10.94
C ASN A 633 3.87 1.14 9.90
N GLY A 634 3.90 0.18 8.97
CA GLY A 634 2.80 -0.12 8.04
C GLY A 634 2.93 0.44 6.61
N ALA A 635 4.15 0.67 6.12
CA ALA A 635 4.39 0.82 4.67
C ALA A 635 4.21 -0.53 3.95
N ASN A 636 3.52 -0.51 2.80
CA ASN A 636 3.25 -1.69 1.98
C ASN A 636 4.20 -1.79 0.77
N ILE A 637 4.68 -0.65 0.27
CA ILE A 637 5.58 -0.55 -0.88
C ILE A 637 6.77 0.34 -0.49
N VAL A 638 7.99 -0.05 -0.85
CA VAL A 638 9.20 0.76 -0.58
C VAL A 638 9.94 1.10 -1.87
N ARG A 639 10.12 2.40 -2.13
CA ARG A 639 10.69 2.94 -3.37
C ARG A 639 12.18 3.25 -3.20
N VAL A 640 13.04 2.49 -3.88
CA VAL A 640 14.47 2.37 -3.55
C VAL A 640 15.40 2.28 -4.77
N HIS A 641 16.62 2.80 -4.62
CA HIS A 641 17.67 2.67 -5.63
C HIS A 641 18.42 1.33 -5.54
N ASN A 642 18.65 0.83 -4.32
CA ASN A 642 19.30 -0.44 -4.05
C ASN A 642 18.24 -1.47 -3.66
N ALA A 643 17.73 -2.19 -4.66
CA ALA A 643 16.66 -3.16 -4.46
C ALA A 643 17.10 -4.33 -3.58
N GLY A 644 18.35 -4.79 -3.71
CA GLY A 644 18.86 -5.98 -3.03
C GLY A 644 18.79 -5.88 -1.51
N TYR A 645 19.43 -4.86 -0.94
CA TYR A 645 19.43 -4.69 0.53
C TYR A 645 18.03 -4.40 1.08
N CYS A 646 17.19 -3.70 0.32
CA CYS A 646 15.83 -3.36 0.76
C CYS A 646 14.86 -4.54 0.62
N ALA A 647 15.09 -5.45 -0.33
CA ALA A 647 14.35 -6.70 -0.45
C ALA A 647 14.65 -7.65 0.72
N ASP A 648 15.91 -7.72 1.18
CA ASP A 648 16.25 -8.50 2.36
C ASP A 648 15.68 -7.88 3.65
N ALA A 649 15.71 -6.55 3.79
CA ALA A 649 15.03 -5.84 4.88
C ALA A 649 13.52 -6.12 4.89
N ALA A 650 12.86 -6.08 3.73
CA ALA A 650 11.45 -6.41 3.57
C ALA A 650 11.13 -7.85 4.01
N LYS A 651 11.88 -8.85 3.51
CA LYS A 651 11.72 -10.26 3.90
C LYS A 651 11.84 -10.46 5.42
N VAL A 652 12.79 -9.79 6.07
CA VAL A 652 12.97 -9.85 7.53
C VAL A 652 11.79 -9.22 8.27
N CYS A 653 11.34 -8.04 7.84
CA CYS A 653 10.17 -7.38 8.45
C CYS A 653 8.89 -8.22 8.28
N ASP A 654 8.66 -8.77 7.09
CA ASP A 654 7.50 -9.62 6.80
C ASP A 654 7.52 -10.91 7.63
N ALA A 655 8.70 -11.51 7.86
CA ALA A 655 8.85 -12.67 8.74
C ALA A 655 8.50 -12.33 10.20
N LEU A 656 8.91 -11.16 10.69
CA LEU A 656 8.54 -10.66 12.02
C LEU A 656 7.03 -10.39 12.14
N HIS A 657 6.42 -9.77 11.13
CA HIS A 657 4.97 -9.55 11.09
C HIS A 657 4.16 -10.85 11.04
N LYS A 658 4.60 -11.84 10.25
CA LYS A 658 3.96 -13.17 10.19
C LYS A 658 4.02 -13.89 11.54
N ARG A 659 5.11 -13.75 12.28
CA ARG A 659 5.23 -14.30 13.64
C ARG A 659 4.32 -13.60 14.65
N ARG A 660 4.26 -12.26 14.66
CA ARG A 660 3.33 -11.50 15.52
C ARG A 660 1.86 -11.86 15.25
N ARG A 661 1.49 -12.12 13.99
CA ARG A 661 0.15 -12.61 13.59
C ARG A 661 -0.16 -14.06 13.99
N TRP A 662 0.80 -14.80 14.54
CA TRP A 662 0.60 -16.16 15.06
C TRP A 662 0.60 -16.22 16.59
N GLU A 663 1.24 -15.24 17.25
CA GLU A 663 1.32 -15.11 18.70
C GLU A 663 0.10 -14.38 19.31
N ASN A 664 -0.69 -13.67 18.46
CA ASN A 664 -1.99 -13.06 18.76
C ASN A 664 -3.13 -13.86 18.14
#